data_AF-A0A6Q2YIU7-F1
#
_entry.id   AF-A0A6Q2YIU7-F1
#
_cell.length_a   1.000
_cell.length_b   1.000
_cell.length_c   1.000
_cell.angle_alpha   90.00
_cell.angle_beta   90.00
_cell.angle_gamma   90.00
#
_symmetry.space_group_name_H-M   'P 1'
#
loop_
_entity.id
_entity.type
_entity.pdbx_description
1 polymer ?
#
loop_
_entity_poly.entity_id
_entity_poly.type
_entity_poly.pdbx_seq_one_letter_code
_entity_poly.pdbx_strand_id
1 'polypeptide(L)'
;MVDKKKKSNRAKRVFVNNIDTYSSKYIAKFLSTCIVGSSLEEADTDEDGLGVDEPKLQDPKLQNRTFKIVGSVSNNEVAKPNFALECYSSQNREQLLPRLLECDVIVYNISENATSGLVDEAMWAISALHSEMERFTSQKIFILISSVMTWAMSKPIDPNDPEIPLTEEDYRRKKPHPNFKEHAKAEKTVIKLGKTLKSKLSSYVVTAGVQYGMGENLLHYFFKASWLGESAMVPVFGTGTNVIPTIHVSDLACVIQNVIDHKPKTQCFIAVDDSKNTFEDIVKTISFVLGQGKIEKVPKEQAYLTKALTEVEGEYLNVNLRLEAVLLKDSFNIRWVSETGIIDSINWVVEEYKQLRQLQPIKICVLGPPAVGKSTVAEKLCKHYKLHHVRLRDVIDEKISQLQEGSREEYVRNAQDQLDSLNDSMQRNEGRLGKELLYLIMREKLNSKPCKNQGFVLDGFPKTYDQAKELFYGEHKSNQFIFLLEASDDFLKERVQNLPPSLADDKRYSQDKYLSRLKRYRKANVEEETVLHYFDELEIHPDVIEVNSAGDTEYSAVMDSILRVAGHPRNYGPTPAEREEMKKKAEEERSRQVVLETAERKRWEAETTAKMAAQLSVQLGEVERQQRVLLEARSRPLRNYLMMYVIPLLSEAMGECCKVKPDDPVDFLAEYILRNNSHE
;
A
#
# COMPACT_ATOMS: atom_id res chain seq x y z
N MET A 1 39.26 8.67 43.72
CA MET A 1 38.61 8.89 42.40
C MET A 1 38.21 7.59 41.67
N VAL A 2 38.55 6.40 42.15
CA VAL A 2 38.21 5.11 41.49
C VAL A 2 36.84 4.54 41.93
N ASP A 3 36.36 4.84 43.14
CA ASP A 3 35.12 4.25 43.67
C ASP A 3 33.81 4.93 43.24
N LYS A 4 33.85 6.13 42.63
CA LYS A 4 32.65 6.76 42.04
C LYS A 4 32.32 6.18 40.65
N LYS A 5 33.29 5.63 39.93
CA LYS A 5 33.09 5.03 38.58
C LYS A 5 32.34 3.68 38.64
N LYS A 6 32.41 2.92 39.74
CA LYS A 6 31.76 1.61 39.87
C LYS A 6 30.24 1.63 40.13
N LYS A 7 29.66 2.76 40.56
CA LYS A 7 28.21 2.86 40.85
C LYS A 7 27.32 3.22 39.65
N SER A 8 27.90 3.59 38.51
CA SER A 8 27.15 4.19 37.38
C SER A 8 26.56 3.18 36.37
N ASN A 9 26.90 1.89 36.45
CA ASN A 9 26.65 0.91 35.39
C ASN A 9 25.47 -0.04 35.64
N ARG A 10 24.50 0.33 36.48
CA ARG A 10 23.27 -0.45 36.65
C ARG A 10 22.27 -0.02 35.59
N ALA A 11 21.66 -0.98 34.88
CA ALA A 11 20.53 -0.72 33.99
C ALA A 11 19.47 0.14 34.70
N LYS A 12 19.07 1.24 34.07
CA LYS A 12 18.00 2.12 34.53
C LYS A 12 16.69 1.72 33.87
N ARG A 13 15.60 1.69 34.65
CA ARG A 13 14.25 1.46 34.11
C ARG A 13 13.66 2.81 33.67
N VAL A 14 13.29 2.93 32.40
CA VAL A 14 12.83 4.17 31.77
C VAL A 14 11.39 3.98 31.32
N PHE A 15 10.49 4.79 31.87
CA PHE A 15 9.12 4.91 31.37
C PHE A 15 9.06 5.93 30.24
N VAL A 16 8.39 5.60 29.13
CA VAL A 16 8.02 6.54 28.06
C VAL A 16 6.51 6.42 27.82
N ASN A 17 5.78 7.52 27.79
CA ASN A 17 4.34 7.47 27.50
C ASN A 17 4.07 7.23 26.00
N ASN A 18 3.01 6.48 25.72
CA ASN A 18 2.48 6.22 24.38
C ASN A 18 3.55 5.77 23.38
N ILE A 19 4.26 4.69 23.69
CA ILE A 19 5.35 4.14 22.85
C ILE A 19 4.88 3.54 21.52
N ASP A 20 3.58 3.63 21.24
CA ASP A 20 2.92 3.32 19.98
C ASP A 20 2.70 4.57 19.10
N THR A 21 2.91 5.79 19.60
CA THR A 21 2.85 7.03 18.81
C THR A 21 4.20 7.37 18.17
N TYR A 22 4.19 8.27 17.18
CA TYR A 22 5.31 8.52 16.27
C TYR A 22 6.66 8.71 16.96
N SER A 23 6.95 9.83 17.61
CA SER A 23 8.28 10.07 18.21
C SER A 23 8.50 9.28 19.48
N SER A 24 7.48 9.08 20.32
CA SER A 24 7.62 8.28 21.54
C SER A 24 8.11 6.86 21.25
N LYS A 25 7.62 6.23 20.17
CA LYS A 25 8.11 4.92 19.70
C LYS A 25 9.59 4.94 19.37
N TYR A 26 10.04 5.91 18.59
CA TYR A 26 11.43 5.95 18.12
C TYR A 26 12.41 6.45 19.20
N ILE A 27 11.99 7.36 20.08
CA ILE A 27 12.76 7.75 21.27
C ILE A 27 12.94 6.53 22.18
N ALA A 28 11.87 5.79 22.46
CA ALA A 28 11.92 4.58 23.25
C ALA A 28 12.82 3.50 22.61
N LYS A 29 12.68 3.28 21.30
CA LYS A 29 13.53 2.35 20.55
C LYS A 29 15.01 2.77 20.61
N PHE A 30 15.33 4.04 20.38
CA PHE A 30 16.69 4.56 20.47
C PHE A 30 17.28 4.32 21.87
N LEU A 31 16.58 4.77 22.91
CA LEU A 31 17.03 4.60 24.30
C LEU A 31 17.25 3.12 24.66
N SER A 32 16.45 2.18 24.13
CA SER A 32 16.65 0.74 24.37
C SER A 32 18.01 0.21 23.90
N THR A 33 18.61 0.88 22.91
CA THR A 33 19.93 0.53 22.35
C THR A 33 21.09 1.22 23.07
N CYS A 34 20.81 2.29 23.84
CA CYS A 34 21.83 3.07 24.51
C CYS A 34 22.33 2.41 25.79
N ILE A 35 23.63 2.50 26.03
CA ILE A 35 24.27 2.12 27.30
C ILE A 35 24.16 3.30 28.28
N VAL A 36 23.76 3.02 29.52
CA VAL A 36 23.62 4.07 30.55
C VAL A 36 24.97 4.76 30.80
N GLY A 37 25.00 6.08 30.64
CA GLY A 37 26.19 6.91 30.84
C GLY A 37 27.11 7.02 29.64
N SER A 38 26.81 6.38 28.49
CA SER A 38 27.69 6.40 27.32
C SER A 38 27.83 7.80 26.70
N SER A 39 26.86 8.69 26.91
CA SER A 39 26.97 10.07 26.41
C SER A 39 27.95 10.93 27.21
N LEU A 40 28.45 10.45 28.36
CA LEU A 40 29.45 11.14 29.17
C LEU A 40 30.89 10.91 28.68
N GLU A 41 31.09 9.94 27.79
CA GLU A 41 32.38 9.63 27.19
C GLU A 41 32.54 10.50 25.93
N GLU A 42 33.67 11.20 25.79
CA GLU A 42 34.00 11.89 24.54
C GLU A 42 34.23 10.82 23.46
N ALA A 43 33.69 11.01 22.26
CA ALA A 43 33.84 10.04 21.18
C ALA A 43 35.30 10.02 20.74
N ASP A 44 35.97 8.86 20.85
CA ASP A 44 37.21 8.61 20.12
C ASP A 44 36.89 8.72 18.61
N THR A 45 37.59 9.61 17.90
CA THR A 45 37.30 10.06 16.54
C THR A 45 37.59 9.06 15.41
N ASP A 46 37.76 7.76 15.70
CA ASP A 46 38.30 6.79 14.74
C ASP A 46 37.38 5.59 14.44
N GLU A 47 36.09 5.81 14.18
CA GLU A 47 35.29 4.82 13.43
C GLU A 47 34.42 5.51 12.36
N ASP A 48 35.01 5.65 11.15
CA ASP A 48 34.28 5.86 9.90
C ASP A 48 33.36 4.65 9.64
N GLY A 49 32.04 4.88 9.71
CA GLY A 49 31.06 3.83 9.45
C GLY A 49 29.62 4.30 9.61
N LEU A 50 29.12 5.04 8.62
CA LEU A 50 27.68 5.26 8.41
C LEU A 50 27.00 3.94 8.07
N GLY A 51 26.56 3.24 9.11
CA GLY A 51 25.62 2.14 9.05
C GLY A 51 24.84 2.14 10.35
N VAL A 52 23.52 2.00 10.26
CA VAL A 52 22.70 1.53 11.38
C VAL A 52 23.06 0.06 11.58
N ASP A 53 24.30 -0.21 11.99
CA ASP A 53 24.65 -1.51 12.51
C ASP A 53 23.99 -1.57 13.87
N GLU A 54 22.91 -2.34 13.96
CA GLU A 54 22.45 -2.86 15.25
C GLU A 54 23.70 -3.36 15.99
N PRO A 55 24.13 -2.69 17.07
CA PRO A 55 25.33 -3.12 17.77
C PRO A 55 25.02 -4.54 18.22
N LYS A 56 25.82 -5.52 17.77
CA LYS A 56 25.65 -6.97 18.00
C LYS A 56 25.11 -7.22 19.41
N LEU A 57 23.78 -7.27 19.52
CA LEU A 57 23.03 -7.29 20.79
C LEU A 57 23.09 -8.67 21.45
N GLN A 58 24.01 -9.51 21.01
CA GLN A 58 24.16 -10.91 21.41
C GLN A 58 25.15 -11.09 22.56
N ASP A 59 25.85 -10.05 23.02
CA ASP A 59 26.65 -10.14 24.27
C ASP A 59 25.74 -9.89 25.51
N PRO A 60 25.49 -10.92 26.34
CA PRO A 60 24.63 -10.80 27.52
C PRO A 60 25.15 -9.79 28.56
N LYS A 61 26.45 -9.45 28.52
CA LYS A 61 27.05 -8.48 29.44
C LYS A 61 26.69 -7.03 29.09
N LEU A 62 26.47 -6.72 27.81
CA LEU A 62 26.08 -5.38 27.36
C LEU A 62 24.59 -5.12 27.60
N GLN A 63 23.72 -6.12 27.41
CA GLN A 63 22.27 -6.00 27.66
C GLN A 63 21.93 -5.61 29.11
N ASN A 64 22.77 -5.99 30.08
CA ASN A 64 22.57 -5.62 31.48
C ASN A 64 22.94 -4.17 31.81
N ARG A 65 23.47 -3.41 30.83
CA ARG A 65 23.91 -2.02 30.98
C ARG A 65 23.09 -1.04 30.13
N THR A 66 22.14 -1.51 29.32
CA THR A 66 21.26 -0.65 28.53
C THR A 66 20.04 -0.17 29.33
N PHE A 67 19.32 0.82 28.80
CA PHE A 67 18.07 1.26 29.38
C PHE A 67 16.97 0.20 29.21
N LYS A 68 16.28 -0.12 30.30
CA LYS A 68 15.12 -1.03 30.28
C LYS A 68 13.85 -0.22 30.06
N ILE A 69 13.36 -0.26 28.83
CA ILE A 69 12.22 0.55 28.40
C ILE A 69 10.90 -0.10 28.81
N VAL A 70 10.04 0.67 29.45
CA VAL A 70 8.63 0.35 29.69
C VAL A 70 7.78 1.54 29.23
N GLY A 71 6.51 1.33 28.92
CA GLY A 71 5.69 2.46 28.46
C GLY A 71 4.20 2.21 28.46
N SER A 72 3.44 3.29 28.35
CA SER A 72 2.01 3.18 28.06
C SER A 72 1.77 3.03 26.55
N VAL A 73 0.64 2.44 26.17
CA VAL A 73 0.13 2.42 24.80
C VAL A 73 -1.23 3.12 24.73
N SER A 74 -1.44 3.87 23.65
CA SER A 74 -2.69 4.56 23.38
C SER A 74 -3.76 3.63 22.77
N ASN A 75 -3.33 2.62 22.00
CA ASN A 75 -4.21 1.62 21.39
C ASN A 75 -3.84 0.20 21.85
N ASN A 76 -4.77 -0.47 22.53
CA ASN A 76 -4.58 -1.84 23.04
C ASN A 76 -4.57 -2.92 21.94
N GLU A 77 -4.95 -2.58 20.69
CA GLU A 77 -4.90 -3.49 19.55
C GLU A 77 -3.49 -3.66 18.97
N VAL A 78 -2.57 -2.74 19.30
CA VAL A 78 -1.20 -2.76 18.76
C VAL A 78 -0.37 -3.78 19.53
N ALA A 79 0.28 -4.70 18.80
CA ALA A 79 1.19 -5.67 19.38
C ALA A 79 2.32 -4.97 20.16
N LYS A 80 2.68 -5.54 21.31
CA LYS A 80 3.79 -5.06 22.13
C LYS A 80 5.07 -4.92 21.28
N PRO A 81 5.72 -3.73 21.24
CA PRO A 81 6.96 -3.56 20.51
C PRO A 81 8.10 -4.41 21.08
N ASN A 82 8.94 -4.98 20.20
CA ASN A 82 10.05 -5.86 20.58
C ASN A 82 11.09 -5.19 21.48
N PHE A 83 11.24 -3.87 21.40
CA PHE A 83 12.18 -3.10 22.22
C PHE A 83 11.67 -2.81 23.64
N ALA A 84 10.36 -2.97 23.89
CA ALA A 84 9.75 -2.65 25.17
C ALA A 84 9.73 -3.88 26.09
N LEU A 85 10.13 -3.70 27.34
CA LEU A 85 10.08 -4.75 28.37
C LEU A 85 8.63 -5.01 28.82
N GLU A 86 7.86 -3.95 29.05
CA GLU A 86 6.45 -4.00 29.50
C GLU A 86 5.66 -2.85 28.85
N CYS A 87 4.39 -3.12 28.51
CA CYS A 87 3.43 -2.13 28.02
C CYS A 87 2.22 -2.07 28.93
N TYR A 88 1.69 -0.87 29.17
CA TYR A 88 0.54 -0.64 30.04
C TYR A 88 -0.55 0.15 29.29
N SER A 89 -1.81 -0.04 29.66
CA SER A 89 -2.89 0.80 29.13
C SER A 89 -2.91 2.14 29.84
N SER A 90 -2.96 3.24 29.09
CA SER A 90 -2.95 4.62 29.64
C SER A 90 -4.25 5.01 30.36
N GLN A 91 -5.32 4.21 30.27
CA GLN A 91 -6.65 4.60 30.73
C GLN A 91 -6.83 4.56 32.27
N ASN A 92 -5.90 3.99 33.03
CA ASN A 92 -6.05 3.86 34.49
C ASN A 92 -4.83 4.37 35.29
N ARG A 93 -5.00 5.57 35.89
CA ARG A 93 -4.00 6.24 36.74
C ARG A 93 -3.59 5.44 37.98
N GLU A 94 -4.52 4.72 38.61
CA GLU A 94 -4.25 3.93 39.82
C GLU A 94 -3.34 2.74 39.50
N GLN A 95 -3.47 2.17 38.31
CA GLN A 95 -2.60 1.10 37.83
C GLN A 95 -1.25 1.62 37.33
N LEU A 96 -1.21 2.86 36.84
CA LEU A 96 -0.01 3.46 36.27
C LEU A 96 0.97 3.96 37.34
N LEU A 97 0.48 4.55 38.43
CA LEU A 97 1.34 5.14 39.47
C LEU A 97 2.36 4.14 40.07
N PRO A 98 1.99 2.91 40.47
CA PRO A 98 2.96 1.92 40.94
C PRO A 98 4.08 1.66 39.93
N ARG A 99 3.75 1.63 38.63
CA ARG A 99 4.72 1.41 37.55
C ARG A 99 5.66 2.60 37.36
N LEU A 100 5.16 3.83 37.50
CA LEU A 100 6.00 5.03 37.50
C LEU A 100 6.96 5.04 38.70
N LEU A 101 6.50 4.60 39.87
CA LEU A 101 7.32 4.51 41.09
C LEU A 101 8.43 3.46 40.99
N GLU A 102 8.30 2.43 40.14
CA GLU A 102 9.37 1.47 39.85
C GLU A 102 10.48 2.03 38.93
N CYS A 103 10.19 3.11 38.18
CA CYS A 103 11.09 3.63 37.14
C CYS A 103 12.11 4.65 37.70
N ASP A 104 13.34 4.62 37.18
CA ASP A 104 14.38 5.60 37.52
C ASP A 104 14.20 6.90 36.73
N VAL A 105 13.71 6.77 35.50
CA VAL A 105 13.45 7.89 34.58
C VAL A 105 12.02 7.77 34.06
N ILE A 106 11.33 8.90 34.00
CA ILE A 106 9.98 9.03 33.46
C ILE A 106 10.03 10.10 32.38
N VAL A 107 9.75 9.72 31.13
CA VAL A 107 9.69 10.61 29.96
C VAL A 107 8.23 10.75 29.54
N TYR A 108 7.71 11.97 29.65
CA TYR A 108 6.39 12.33 29.15
C TYR A 108 6.51 13.23 27.93
N ASN A 109 6.11 12.70 26.79
CA ASN A 109 6.02 13.40 25.52
C ASN A 109 4.62 13.94 25.30
N ILE A 110 4.53 15.27 25.22
CA ILE A 110 3.30 16.02 24.91
C ILE A 110 3.48 16.90 23.66
N SER A 111 4.57 16.74 22.92
CA SER A 111 4.89 17.63 21.79
C SER A 111 4.02 17.37 20.57
N GLU A 112 3.58 16.13 20.35
CA GLU A 112 2.86 15.75 19.13
C GLU A 112 1.36 16.01 19.20
N ASN A 113 0.76 15.76 20.36
CA ASN A 113 -0.69 15.80 20.53
C ASN A 113 -1.10 16.96 21.43
N ALA A 114 -1.97 17.83 20.91
CA ALA A 114 -2.59 18.90 21.68
C ALA A 114 -3.77 18.44 22.55
N THR A 115 -3.95 17.12 22.74
CA THR A 115 -5.09 16.60 23.51
C THR A 115 -4.92 16.98 24.98
N SER A 116 -5.93 17.67 25.53
CA SER A 116 -5.96 18.11 26.93
C SER A 116 -5.71 16.96 27.92
N GLY A 117 -6.21 15.76 27.60
CA GLY A 117 -6.02 14.56 28.44
C GLY A 117 -4.56 14.15 28.65
N LEU A 118 -3.71 14.23 27.62
CA LEU A 118 -2.30 13.83 27.71
C LEU A 118 -1.50 14.82 28.56
N VAL A 119 -1.79 16.12 28.40
CA VAL A 119 -1.17 17.18 29.18
C VAL A 119 -1.58 17.07 30.65
N ASP A 120 -2.86 16.77 30.92
CA ASP A 120 -3.37 16.54 32.27
C ASP A 120 -2.74 15.30 32.92
N GLU A 121 -2.58 14.21 32.16
CA GLU A 121 -1.87 13.01 32.64
C GLU A 121 -0.41 13.31 33.00
N ALA A 122 0.31 14.08 32.18
CA ALA A 122 1.69 14.47 32.47
C ALA A 122 1.78 15.32 33.76
N MET A 123 0.85 16.28 33.94
CA MET A 123 0.76 17.11 35.15
C MET A 123 0.40 16.28 36.38
N TRP A 124 -0.52 15.32 36.24
CA TRP A 124 -0.85 14.37 37.29
C TRP A 124 0.36 13.51 37.67
N ALA A 125 1.06 12.94 36.70
CA ALA A 125 2.18 12.03 36.92
C ALA A 125 3.30 12.70 37.72
N ILE A 126 3.70 13.92 37.36
CA ILE A 126 4.71 14.66 38.13
C ILE A 126 4.22 15.03 39.53
N SER A 127 2.93 15.36 39.69
CA SER A 127 2.36 15.71 41.00
C SER A 127 2.26 14.50 41.92
N ALA A 128 1.89 13.33 41.38
CA ALA A 128 1.84 12.08 42.11
C ALA A 128 3.25 11.61 42.53
N LEU A 129 4.23 11.70 41.62
CA LEU A 129 5.64 11.43 41.95
C LEU A 129 6.17 12.38 43.01
N HIS A 130 5.85 13.67 42.92
CA HIS A 130 6.26 14.66 43.92
C HIS A 130 5.66 14.36 45.30
N SER A 131 4.39 13.98 45.37
CA SER A 131 3.71 13.60 46.62
C SER A 131 4.33 12.37 47.30
N GLU A 132 4.95 11.49 46.51
CA GLU A 132 5.59 10.24 46.97
C GLU A 132 7.11 10.37 47.13
N MET A 133 7.68 11.58 47.02
CA MET A 133 9.13 11.79 46.93
C MET A 133 9.93 11.31 48.16
N GLU A 134 9.30 11.30 49.33
CA GLU A 134 9.91 10.81 50.57
C GLU A 134 10.17 9.31 50.53
N ARG A 135 9.34 8.56 49.80
CA ARG A 135 9.45 7.10 49.67
C ARG A 135 10.56 6.68 48.69
N PHE A 136 11.15 7.61 47.95
CA PHE A 136 12.14 7.30 46.93
C PHE A 136 13.46 6.83 47.57
N THR A 137 13.88 5.61 47.22
CA THR A 137 15.17 5.05 47.64
C THR A 137 16.34 5.58 46.81
N SER A 138 16.07 6.03 45.59
CA SER A 138 17.03 6.62 44.63
C SER A 138 16.46 7.89 44.01
N GLN A 139 17.34 8.75 43.50
CA GLN A 139 16.91 9.93 42.76
C GLN A 139 16.19 9.52 41.48
N LYS A 140 14.97 10.03 41.27
CA LYS A 140 14.21 9.88 40.02
C LYS A 140 14.39 11.09 39.11
N ILE A 141 14.27 10.86 37.80
CA ILE A 141 14.30 11.90 36.77
C ILE A 141 12.94 11.94 36.07
N PHE A 142 12.36 13.12 35.94
CA PHE A 142 11.17 13.36 35.13
C PHE A 142 11.53 14.30 33.97
N ILE A 143 11.26 13.89 32.73
CA ILE A 143 11.53 14.69 31.53
C ILE A 143 10.22 14.93 30.81
N LEU A 144 9.84 16.19 30.63
CA LEU A 144 8.71 16.60 29.81
C LEU A 144 9.23 17.04 28.44
N ILE A 145 8.85 16.31 27.38
CA ILE A 145 9.06 16.74 26.00
C ILE A 145 7.86 17.60 25.62
N SER A 146 8.09 18.91 25.55
CA SER A 146 7.11 19.93 25.18
C SER A 146 7.26 20.33 23.71
N SER A 147 6.32 21.13 23.22
CA SER A 147 6.29 21.62 21.84
C SER A 147 6.82 23.04 21.71
N VAL A 148 7.48 23.33 20.59
CA VAL A 148 7.84 24.67 20.14
C VAL A 148 6.65 25.63 20.08
N MET A 149 5.41 25.11 19.96
CA MET A 149 4.19 25.93 19.97
C MET A 149 3.96 26.70 21.26
N THR A 150 4.64 26.30 22.35
CA THR A 150 4.67 27.07 23.60
C THR A 150 5.45 28.39 23.49
N TRP A 151 6.17 28.60 22.38
CA TRP A 151 6.87 29.84 22.01
C TRP A 151 6.26 30.55 20.79
N ALA A 152 5.26 29.98 20.12
CA ALA A 152 4.76 30.43 18.81
C ALA A 152 4.39 31.93 18.71
N MET A 153 3.97 32.54 19.82
CA MET A 153 3.55 33.95 19.87
C MET A 153 4.61 34.87 20.50
N SER A 154 5.84 34.37 20.69
CA SER A 154 6.96 35.17 21.17
C SER A 154 7.38 36.19 20.12
N LYS A 155 7.66 37.42 20.58
CA LYS A 155 8.14 38.48 19.72
C LYS A 155 9.65 38.30 19.46
N PRO A 156 10.16 38.73 18.28
CA PRO A 156 11.59 38.82 18.04
C PRO A 156 12.33 39.57 19.14
N ILE A 157 13.63 39.30 19.29
CA ILE A 157 14.49 39.99 20.26
C ILE A 157 14.48 41.49 19.93
N ASP A 158 14.82 41.82 18.68
CA ASP A 158 14.73 43.16 18.12
C ASP A 158 13.67 43.21 17.00
N PRO A 159 12.67 44.11 17.07
CA PRO A 159 11.73 44.32 15.97
C PRO A 159 12.38 44.79 14.65
N ASN A 160 13.55 45.42 14.71
CA ASN A 160 14.28 45.90 13.54
C ASN A 160 15.21 44.83 12.93
N ASP A 161 15.52 43.80 13.71
CA ASP A 161 16.32 42.65 13.27
C ASP A 161 15.62 41.34 13.68
N PRO A 162 14.63 40.89 12.89
CA PRO A 162 13.88 39.68 13.16
C PRO A 162 14.65 38.39 12.86
N GLU A 163 15.92 38.48 12.44
CA GLU A 163 16.77 37.32 12.15
C GLU A 163 17.43 36.76 13.42
N ILE A 164 17.56 37.58 14.47
CA ILE A 164 18.14 37.16 15.74
C ILE A 164 17.29 36.04 16.37
N PRO A 165 17.85 34.83 16.58
CA PRO A 165 17.11 33.71 17.15
C PRO A 165 16.87 33.90 18.66
N LEU A 166 15.75 33.37 19.15
CA LEU A 166 15.49 33.24 20.58
C LEU A 166 16.24 32.01 21.13
N THR A 167 16.79 32.17 22.33
CA THR A 167 17.55 31.11 23.02
C THR A 167 16.87 30.74 24.34
N GLU A 168 17.44 29.78 25.07
CA GLU A 168 16.96 29.44 26.42
C GLU A 168 17.03 30.61 27.41
N GLU A 169 17.92 31.58 27.20
CA GLU A 169 18.03 32.79 28.03
C GLU A 169 16.77 33.67 27.92
N ASP A 170 16.10 33.63 26.77
CA ASP A 170 14.88 34.37 26.48
C ASP A 170 13.61 33.73 27.03
N TYR A 171 13.71 32.72 27.91
CA TYR A 171 12.56 32.01 28.47
C TYR A 171 11.48 32.94 29.06
N ARG A 172 11.86 34.11 29.59
CA ARG A 172 10.89 35.09 30.12
C ARG A 172 10.04 35.78 29.05
N ARG A 173 10.51 35.80 27.79
CA ARG A 173 9.81 36.35 26.60
C ARG A 173 8.87 35.31 25.97
N LYS A 174 8.89 34.07 26.46
CA LYS A 174 8.08 32.96 25.98
C LYS A 174 6.57 33.28 26.01
N LYS A 175 5.91 33.14 24.86
CA LYS A 175 4.45 33.27 24.72
C LYS A 175 3.87 32.12 23.89
N PRO A 176 2.95 31.31 24.46
CA PRO A 176 2.40 30.17 23.76
C PRO A 176 1.32 30.56 22.75
N HIS A 177 1.15 29.72 21.74
CA HIS A 177 -0.05 29.69 20.92
C HIS A 177 -1.31 29.51 21.80
N PRO A 178 -2.47 30.12 21.47
CA PRO A 178 -3.71 29.96 22.23
C PRO A 178 -4.10 28.50 22.52
N ASN A 179 -3.92 27.61 21.56
CA ASN A 179 -4.24 26.17 21.69
C ASN A 179 -3.23 25.39 22.56
N PHE A 180 -2.09 25.99 22.93
CA PHE A 180 -0.99 25.35 23.66
C PHE A 180 -0.73 25.99 25.04
N LYS A 181 -1.73 26.70 25.60
CA LYS A 181 -1.65 27.30 26.94
C LYS A 181 -1.48 26.25 28.04
N GLU A 182 -2.16 25.10 27.93
CA GLU A 182 -2.04 24.02 28.91
C GLU A 182 -0.66 23.36 28.86
N HIS A 183 -0.03 23.21 27.69
CA HIS A 183 1.37 22.75 27.58
C HIS A 183 2.31 23.69 28.34
N ALA A 184 2.19 25.00 28.13
CA ALA A 184 2.99 25.99 28.85
C ALA A 184 2.76 25.96 30.38
N LYS A 185 1.54 25.62 30.83
CA LYS A 185 1.22 25.41 32.25
C LYS A 185 1.83 24.12 32.79
N ALA A 186 1.82 23.05 32.01
CA ALA A 186 2.47 21.79 32.36
C ALA A 186 3.98 21.99 32.54
N GLU A 187 4.65 22.70 31.62
CA GLU A 187 6.08 23.03 31.77
C GLU A 187 6.39 23.77 33.07
N LYS A 188 5.62 24.84 33.38
CA LYS A 188 5.78 25.61 34.62
C LYS A 188 5.60 24.73 35.85
N THR A 189 4.64 23.80 35.80
CA THR A 189 4.36 22.86 36.90
C THR A 189 5.54 21.90 37.09
N VAL A 190 6.04 21.30 36.01
CA VAL A 190 7.21 20.40 36.03
C VAL A 190 8.43 21.11 36.60
N ILE A 191 8.73 22.33 36.15
CA ILE A 191 9.87 23.13 36.65
C ILE A 191 9.69 23.43 38.14
N LYS A 192 8.49 23.88 38.54
CA LYS A 192 8.20 24.24 39.94
C LYS A 192 8.40 23.07 40.89
N LEU A 193 7.86 21.90 40.55
CA LEU A 193 7.92 20.71 41.41
C LEU A 193 9.34 20.12 41.50
N GLY A 194 10.14 20.19 40.44
CA GLY A 194 11.54 19.72 40.48
C GLY A 194 12.49 20.59 41.29
N LYS A 195 12.07 21.82 41.69
CA LYS A 195 12.87 22.70 42.56
C LYS A 195 12.74 22.36 44.04
N THR A 196 11.74 21.57 44.45
CA THR A 196 11.47 21.28 45.87
C THR A 196 12.59 20.48 46.53
N LEU A 197 12.95 19.32 45.98
CA LEU A 197 14.01 18.47 46.54
C LEU A 197 14.76 17.72 45.42
N LYS A 198 15.69 18.43 44.78
CA LYS A 198 16.45 17.93 43.60
C LYS A 198 17.22 16.62 43.87
N SER A 199 17.59 16.35 45.12
CA SER A 199 18.26 15.10 45.51
C SER A 199 17.37 13.85 45.39
N LYS A 200 16.04 14.03 45.44
CA LYS A 200 15.05 12.95 45.31
C LYS A 200 14.37 12.93 43.93
N LEU A 201 14.00 14.10 43.42
CA LEU A 201 13.31 14.23 42.13
C LEU A 201 13.89 15.39 41.33
N SER A 202 14.54 15.08 40.21
CA SER A 202 14.98 16.08 39.23
C SER A 202 13.96 16.14 38.09
N SER A 203 13.57 17.33 37.67
CA SER A 203 12.69 17.51 36.53
C SER A 203 13.30 18.41 35.46
N TYR A 204 13.02 18.07 34.20
CA TYR A 204 13.51 18.75 33.01
C TYR A 204 12.37 18.96 32.00
N VAL A 205 12.45 20.05 31.25
CA VAL A 205 11.57 20.39 30.14
C VAL A 205 12.43 20.54 28.90
N VAL A 206 12.15 19.74 27.88
CA VAL A 206 12.80 19.80 26.56
C VAL A 206 11.77 20.29 25.57
N THR A 207 11.95 21.51 25.04
CA THR A 207 11.06 22.09 24.02
C THR A 207 11.53 21.61 22.66
N ALA A 208 10.84 20.63 22.07
CA ALA A 208 11.19 20.11 20.76
C ALA A 208 10.67 21.02 19.64
N GLY A 209 11.50 21.22 18.62
CA GLY A 209 11.07 21.70 17.30
C GLY A 209 10.04 20.77 16.66
N VAL A 210 9.56 21.15 15.48
CA VAL A 210 8.73 20.27 14.64
C VAL A 210 9.53 19.04 14.25
N GLN A 211 9.03 17.87 14.64
CA GLN A 211 9.76 16.62 14.53
C GLN A 211 9.65 16.03 13.12
N TYR A 212 10.77 15.57 12.58
CA TYR A 212 10.84 14.86 11.28
C TYR A 212 11.77 13.64 11.34
N GLY A 213 11.81 12.86 10.26
CA GLY A 213 12.53 11.59 10.17
C GLY A 213 11.65 10.39 10.41
N MET A 214 12.21 9.19 10.46
CA MET A 214 11.52 7.99 10.97
C MET A 214 10.12 7.71 10.35
N GLY A 215 9.96 7.99 9.05
CA GLY A 215 8.73 7.68 8.29
C GLY A 215 7.66 8.78 8.23
N GLU A 216 8.08 9.98 8.66
CA GLU A 216 7.47 11.32 8.74
C GLU A 216 5.99 11.51 9.09
N ASN A 217 5.80 12.49 9.98
CA ASN A 217 4.60 12.84 10.73
C ASN A 217 3.86 14.00 10.07
N LEU A 218 4.06 15.24 10.55
CA LEU A 218 3.45 16.45 9.98
C LEU A 218 3.75 16.60 8.48
N LEU A 219 4.96 16.21 8.05
CA LEU A 219 5.39 16.34 6.65
C LEU A 219 4.87 15.23 5.74
N HIS A 220 4.17 14.23 6.27
CA HIS A 220 3.71 13.06 5.53
C HIS A 220 2.90 13.43 4.30
N TYR A 221 2.01 14.41 4.45
CA TYR A 221 1.17 14.88 3.36
C TYR A 221 2.01 15.28 2.13
N PHE A 222 3.09 16.05 2.34
CA PHE A 222 3.94 16.54 1.24
C PHE A 222 4.80 15.42 0.65
N PHE A 223 5.31 14.52 1.48
CA PHE A 223 6.06 13.34 1.01
C PHE A 223 5.17 12.44 0.16
N LYS A 224 3.95 12.14 0.63
CA LYS A 224 2.98 11.32 -0.10
C LYS A 224 2.52 11.96 -1.39
N ALA A 225 2.16 13.25 -1.37
CA ALA A 225 1.74 13.99 -2.57
C ALA A 225 2.84 14.00 -3.63
N SER A 226 4.09 14.24 -3.20
CA SER A 226 5.26 14.25 -4.09
C SER A 226 5.59 12.86 -4.65
N TRP A 227 5.46 11.82 -3.82
CA TRP A 227 5.70 10.43 -4.20
C TRP A 227 4.69 9.93 -5.25
N LEU A 228 3.40 10.22 -5.03
CA LEU A 228 2.32 9.77 -5.90
C LEU A 228 2.29 10.52 -7.22
N GLY A 229 2.67 11.81 -7.22
CA GLY A 229 2.67 12.64 -8.43
C GLY A 229 1.28 12.92 -9.00
N GLU A 230 0.22 12.72 -8.20
CA GLU A 230 -1.18 12.97 -8.61
C GLU A 230 -1.46 14.45 -8.87
N SER A 231 -0.82 15.32 -8.08
CA SER A 231 -0.87 16.77 -8.29
C SER A 231 0.32 17.22 -9.11
N ALA A 232 0.06 18.02 -10.15
CA ALA A 232 1.12 18.62 -10.97
C ALA A 232 2.04 19.55 -10.14
N MET A 233 1.53 20.10 -9.03
CA MET A 233 2.23 21.03 -8.15
C MET A 233 1.88 20.71 -6.69
N VAL A 234 2.86 20.72 -5.81
CA VAL A 234 2.67 20.46 -4.37
C VAL A 234 2.28 21.77 -3.68
N PRO A 235 1.18 21.82 -2.90
CA PRO A 235 0.72 23.07 -2.32
C PRO A 235 1.59 23.51 -1.13
N VAL A 236 1.89 24.81 -1.09
CA VAL A 236 2.48 25.53 0.04
C VAL A 236 1.38 26.42 0.63
N PHE A 237 0.92 26.10 1.83
CA PHE A 237 -0.16 26.82 2.49
C PHE A 237 0.33 28.18 3.03
N GLY A 238 -0.24 29.27 2.52
CA GLY A 238 0.15 30.64 2.83
C GLY A 238 1.31 31.15 1.96
N THR A 239 2.09 32.08 2.51
CA THR A 239 3.25 32.66 1.78
C THR A 239 4.44 31.71 1.70
N GLY A 240 4.55 30.77 2.65
CA GLY A 240 5.66 29.83 2.79
C GLY A 240 6.94 30.43 3.39
N THR A 241 6.96 31.74 3.67
CA THR A 241 8.14 32.49 4.13
C THR A 241 8.40 32.36 5.63
N ASN A 242 7.54 31.65 6.36
CA ASN A 242 7.70 31.43 7.78
C ASN A 242 8.78 30.40 8.05
N VAL A 243 9.62 30.66 9.05
CA VAL A 243 10.68 29.73 9.49
C VAL A 243 10.09 28.75 10.49
N ILE A 244 10.24 27.45 10.20
CA ILE A 244 9.76 26.37 11.05
C ILE A 244 10.97 25.76 11.77
N PRO A 245 11.12 25.91 13.10
CA PRO A 245 12.16 25.21 13.84
C PRO A 245 11.90 23.71 13.80
N THR A 246 12.88 22.93 13.34
CA THR A 246 12.75 21.48 13.18
C THR A 246 13.74 20.73 14.07
N ILE A 247 13.49 19.43 14.27
CA ILE A 247 14.47 18.51 14.86
C ILE A 247 14.22 17.08 14.38
N HIS A 248 15.28 16.35 14.03
CA HIS A 248 15.15 14.93 13.72
C HIS A 248 14.82 14.11 14.97
N VAL A 249 13.95 13.10 14.87
CA VAL A 249 13.53 12.31 16.04
C VAL A 249 14.69 11.58 16.73
N SER A 250 15.70 11.13 15.99
CA SER A 250 16.93 10.54 16.58
C SER A 250 17.74 11.56 17.37
N ASP A 251 17.84 12.79 16.88
CA ASP A 251 18.60 13.85 17.55
C ASP A 251 17.89 14.25 18.84
N LEU A 252 16.56 14.35 18.80
CA LEU A 252 15.75 14.52 20.00
C LEU A 252 15.97 13.38 21.00
N ALA A 253 15.99 12.12 20.55
CA ALA A 253 16.26 10.98 21.43
C ALA A 253 17.67 11.04 22.06
N CYS A 254 18.67 11.49 21.31
CA CYS A 254 20.04 11.73 21.80
C CYS A 254 20.07 12.85 22.84
N VAL A 255 19.30 13.93 22.67
CA VAL A 255 19.13 14.99 23.68
C VAL A 255 18.54 14.40 24.96
N ILE A 256 17.51 13.56 24.87
CA ILE A 256 16.89 12.92 26.05
C ILE A 256 17.90 12.03 26.78
N GLN A 257 18.67 11.22 26.06
CA GLN A 257 19.76 10.42 26.63
C GLN A 257 20.75 11.30 27.39
N ASN A 258 21.22 12.39 26.76
CA ASN A 258 22.18 13.31 27.35
C ASN A 258 21.64 13.96 28.63
N VAL A 259 20.38 14.36 28.67
CA VAL A 259 19.72 14.89 29.88
C VAL A 259 19.71 13.84 31.01
N ILE A 260 19.42 12.58 30.69
CA ILE A 260 19.38 11.46 31.66
C ILE A 260 20.76 11.22 32.28
N ASP A 261 21.81 11.29 31.47
CA ASP A 261 23.16 10.90 31.86
C ASP A 261 23.92 12.06 32.52
N HIS A 262 23.87 13.27 31.95
CA HIS A 262 24.55 14.45 32.48
C HIS A 262 23.88 15.06 33.71
N LYS A 263 22.56 14.89 33.87
CA LYS A 263 21.75 15.49 34.95
C LYS A 263 22.06 16.99 35.14
N PRO A 264 21.82 17.82 34.12
CA PRO A 264 22.26 19.20 34.10
C PRO A 264 21.67 20.05 35.24
N LYS A 265 22.31 21.20 35.48
CA LYS A 265 21.83 22.18 36.46
C LYS A 265 20.58 22.90 35.98
N THR A 266 20.59 23.32 34.71
CA THR A 266 19.46 23.92 34.00
C THR A 266 18.33 22.92 33.81
N GLN A 267 17.09 23.39 33.92
CA GLN A 267 15.88 22.56 33.83
C GLN A 267 15.18 22.66 32.48
N CYS A 268 15.47 23.69 31.66
CA CYS A 268 14.80 23.95 30.40
C CYS A 268 15.82 23.90 29.26
N PHE A 269 15.46 23.22 28.18
CA PHE A 269 16.25 23.12 26.95
C PHE A 269 15.36 23.39 25.73
N ILE A 270 15.93 23.97 24.69
CA ILE A 270 15.36 24.00 23.35
C ILE A 270 16.08 22.92 22.54
N ALA A 271 15.34 22.06 21.86
CA ALA A 271 15.85 21.01 21.01
C ALA A 271 15.39 21.26 19.58
N VAL A 272 16.25 21.98 18.84
CA VAL A 272 16.09 22.30 17.41
C VAL A 272 17.42 22.06 16.70
N ASP A 273 17.35 21.75 15.41
CA ASP A 273 18.51 21.77 14.53
C ASP A 273 18.94 23.21 14.19
N ASP A 274 20.09 23.36 13.54
CA ASP A 274 20.66 24.67 13.23
C ASP A 274 19.95 25.39 12.10
N SER A 275 19.10 24.67 11.37
CA SER A 275 18.47 25.22 10.19
C SER A 275 17.50 26.34 10.52
N LYS A 276 17.34 27.23 9.55
CA LYS A 276 16.36 28.32 9.56
C LYS A 276 15.52 28.24 8.29
N ASN A 277 15.17 27.01 7.93
CA ASN A 277 14.48 26.69 6.69
C ASN A 277 13.07 27.26 6.70
N THR A 278 12.69 27.89 5.59
CA THR A 278 11.32 28.33 5.41
C THR A 278 10.43 27.14 5.07
N PHE A 279 9.13 27.26 5.34
CA PHE A 279 8.16 26.24 4.95
C PHE A 279 8.18 25.98 3.44
N GLU A 280 8.32 27.03 2.62
CA GLU A 280 8.46 26.91 1.18
C GLU A 280 9.69 26.07 0.79
N ASP A 281 10.85 26.34 1.38
CA ASP A 281 12.09 25.63 1.06
C ASP A 281 12.00 24.15 1.41
N ILE A 282 11.38 23.82 2.55
CA ILE A 282 11.14 22.42 2.96
C ILE A 282 10.25 21.71 1.93
N VAL A 283 9.10 22.28 1.58
CA VAL A 283 8.15 21.66 0.62
C VAL A 283 8.76 21.56 -0.78
N LYS A 284 9.50 22.58 -1.22
CA LYS A 284 10.21 22.59 -2.51
C LYS A 284 11.24 21.47 -2.58
N THR A 285 12.02 21.30 -1.51
CA THR A 285 13.06 20.27 -1.42
C THR A 285 12.44 18.87 -1.45
N ILE A 286 11.36 18.64 -0.69
CA ILE A 286 10.59 17.38 -0.74
C ILE A 286 10.06 17.13 -2.16
N SER A 287 9.43 18.14 -2.77
CA SER A 287 8.89 18.06 -4.13
C SER A 287 9.98 17.77 -5.16
N PHE A 288 11.19 18.30 -5.00
CA PHE A 288 12.30 18.07 -5.92
C PHE A 288 12.92 16.67 -5.79
N VAL A 289 13.08 16.19 -4.55
CA VAL A 289 13.69 14.89 -4.28
C VAL A 289 12.74 13.76 -4.61
N LEU A 290 11.46 13.87 -4.25
CA LEU A 290 10.45 12.83 -4.45
C LEU A 290 9.62 13.02 -5.73
N GLY A 291 9.40 14.24 -6.20
CA GLY A 291 8.50 14.54 -7.31
C GLY A 291 9.15 15.40 -8.39
N GLN A 292 8.36 16.26 -9.03
CA GLN A 292 8.79 17.12 -10.15
C GLN A 292 9.45 18.44 -9.71
N GLY A 293 9.54 18.73 -8.41
CA GLY A 293 10.08 19.99 -7.89
C GLY A 293 9.16 21.21 -8.05
N LYS A 294 7.92 21.01 -8.51
CA LYS A 294 6.94 22.08 -8.70
C LYS A 294 6.12 22.27 -7.44
N ILE A 295 5.93 23.53 -7.06
CA ILE A 295 5.15 23.95 -5.90
C ILE A 295 4.19 25.07 -6.27
N GLU A 296 3.06 25.17 -5.58
CA GLU A 296 2.06 26.22 -5.76
C GLU A 296 1.70 26.84 -4.41
N LYS A 297 1.66 28.17 -4.33
CA LYS A 297 1.21 28.86 -3.11
C LYS A 297 -0.31 28.92 -3.09
N VAL A 298 -0.91 28.42 -2.01
CA VAL A 298 -2.36 28.36 -1.84
C VAL A 298 -2.79 29.06 -0.55
N PRO A 299 -4.02 29.59 -0.44
CA PRO A 299 -4.55 30.13 0.80
C PRO A 299 -4.44 29.12 1.96
N LYS A 300 -4.20 29.64 3.18
CA LYS A 300 -4.00 28.80 4.38
C LYS A 300 -5.21 27.93 4.67
N GLU A 301 -6.40 28.43 4.34
CA GLU A 301 -7.68 27.77 4.54
C GLU A 301 -7.80 26.49 3.72
N GLN A 302 -7.06 26.37 2.61
CA GLN A 302 -7.04 25.16 1.80
C GLN A 302 -6.39 23.97 2.53
N ALA A 303 -5.53 24.20 3.52
CA ALA A 303 -4.96 23.12 4.33
C ALA A 303 -6.07 22.28 4.96
N TYR A 304 -7.11 22.93 5.48
CA TYR A 304 -8.26 22.27 6.12
C TYR A 304 -9.16 21.51 5.14
N LEU A 305 -9.15 21.89 3.85
CA LEU A 305 -9.93 21.22 2.81
C LEU A 305 -9.32 19.90 2.35
N THR A 306 -8.01 19.71 2.54
CA THR A 306 -7.31 18.49 2.11
C THR A 306 -7.78 17.23 2.84
N LYS A 307 -8.41 17.36 4.02
CA LYS A 307 -8.74 16.29 4.98
C LYS A 307 -7.54 15.44 5.43
N ALA A 308 -6.34 15.71 4.92
CA ALA A 308 -5.10 15.00 5.22
C ALA A 308 -4.33 15.65 6.37
N LEU A 309 -4.63 16.92 6.68
CA LEU A 309 -4.07 17.67 7.80
C LEU A 309 -5.17 18.03 8.79
N THR A 310 -4.87 17.84 10.07
CA THR A 310 -5.70 18.30 11.20
C THR A 310 -5.53 19.80 11.42
N GLU A 311 -6.45 20.40 12.17
CA GLU A 311 -6.37 21.84 12.52
C GLU A 311 -5.07 22.16 13.27
N VAL A 312 -4.68 21.29 14.21
CA VAL A 312 -3.45 21.46 15.00
C VAL A 312 -2.20 21.37 14.13
N GLU A 313 -2.17 20.46 13.17
CA GLU A 313 -1.07 20.35 12.18
C GLU A 313 -0.98 21.61 11.30
N GLY A 314 -2.12 22.18 10.92
CA GLY A 314 -2.18 23.48 10.23
C GLY A 314 -1.51 24.60 11.04
N GLU A 315 -1.70 24.63 12.36
CA GLU A 315 -1.03 25.63 13.21
C GLU A 315 0.49 25.44 13.28
N TYR A 316 0.99 24.20 13.29
CA TYR A 316 2.43 23.93 13.22
C TYR A 316 3.06 24.43 11.91
N LEU A 317 2.38 24.26 10.78
CA LEU A 317 2.85 24.75 9.48
C LEU A 317 2.87 26.28 9.39
N ASN A 318 2.14 26.97 10.27
CA ASN A 318 2.06 28.43 10.33
C ASN A 318 3.04 29.05 11.33
N VAL A 319 3.78 28.24 12.09
CA VAL A 319 4.75 28.75 13.06
C VAL A 319 5.82 29.56 12.32
N ASN A 320 6.19 30.71 12.89
CA ASN A 320 7.26 31.56 12.38
C ASN A 320 8.19 31.93 13.53
N LEU A 321 9.19 31.09 13.77
CA LEU A 321 10.12 31.24 14.88
C LEU A 321 11.55 30.94 14.42
N ARG A 322 12.49 31.73 14.94
CA ARG A 322 13.92 31.43 14.86
C ARG A 322 14.37 31.06 16.26
N LEU A 323 14.78 29.82 16.44
CA LEU A 323 15.29 29.30 17.70
C LEU A 323 16.71 28.79 17.51
N GLU A 324 17.49 28.86 18.59
CA GLU A 324 18.83 28.30 18.65
C GLU A 324 19.03 27.56 19.97
N ALA A 325 19.61 26.36 19.90
CA ALA A 325 19.81 25.46 21.03
C ALA A 325 21.23 25.60 21.62
N VAL A 326 21.55 26.78 22.16
CA VAL A 326 22.89 27.12 22.66
C VAL A 326 23.32 26.16 23.78
N LEU A 327 22.42 25.89 24.73
CA LEU A 327 22.74 25.04 25.88
C LEU A 327 23.05 23.59 25.50
N LEU A 328 22.45 23.08 24.42
CA LEU A 328 22.70 21.70 23.98
C LEU A 328 24.10 21.55 23.43
N LYS A 329 24.56 22.50 22.62
CA LYS A 329 25.89 22.49 22.00
C LYS A 329 27.01 22.65 23.02
N ASP A 330 26.80 23.50 24.02
CA ASP A 330 27.83 23.78 25.03
C ASP A 330 27.91 22.70 26.11
N SER A 331 26.80 22.01 26.40
CA SER A 331 26.69 21.15 27.58
C SER A 331 26.67 19.65 27.30
N PHE A 332 26.41 19.22 26.07
CA PHE A 332 26.18 17.81 25.73
C PHE A 332 27.03 17.33 24.55
N ASN A 333 27.39 16.04 24.61
CA ASN A 333 28.03 15.33 23.50
C ASN A 333 26.95 14.69 22.63
N ILE A 334 26.28 15.49 21.79
CA ILE A 334 25.24 15.02 20.88
C ILE A 334 25.89 14.50 19.60
N ARG A 335 25.54 13.28 19.21
CA ARG A 335 25.86 12.74 17.88
C ARG A 335 24.71 13.07 16.94
N TRP A 336 24.83 14.19 16.24
CA TRP A 336 23.79 14.65 15.33
C TRP A 336 23.72 13.78 14.08
N VAL A 337 22.51 13.34 13.76
CA VAL A 337 22.16 12.74 12.46
C VAL A 337 21.84 13.85 11.46
N SER A 338 21.25 14.96 11.92
CA SER A 338 20.78 16.02 11.03
C SER A 338 20.98 17.43 11.63
N GLU A 339 22.21 17.76 12.05
CA GLU A 339 22.54 19.05 12.66
C GLU A 339 22.15 20.26 11.80
N THR A 340 22.39 20.18 10.48
CA THR A 340 22.06 21.27 9.54
C THR A 340 20.61 21.24 9.06
N GLY A 341 19.80 20.35 9.61
CA GLY A 341 18.35 20.24 9.39
C GLY A 341 17.92 19.43 8.17
N ILE A 342 16.60 19.45 7.93
CA ILE A 342 15.93 18.53 7.00
C ILE A 342 16.34 18.72 5.54
N ILE A 343 16.64 19.94 5.09
CA ILE A 343 16.94 20.20 3.67
C ILE A 343 18.24 19.51 3.26
N ASP A 344 19.30 19.68 4.04
CA ASP A 344 20.60 19.06 3.74
C ASP A 344 20.55 17.54 3.92
N SER A 345 19.77 17.07 4.90
CA SER A 345 19.64 15.64 5.21
C SER A 345 18.53 14.93 4.44
N ILE A 346 17.88 15.61 3.47
CA ILE A 346 16.64 15.13 2.85
C ILE A 346 16.80 13.76 2.17
N ASN A 347 17.94 13.49 1.54
CA ASN A 347 18.16 12.23 0.83
C ASN A 347 18.11 11.05 1.79
N TRP A 348 18.76 11.18 2.95
CA TRP A 348 18.73 10.17 4.01
C TRP A 348 17.32 10.02 4.60
N VAL A 349 16.65 11.14 4.91
CA VAL A 349 15.27 11.14 5.45
C VAL A 349 14.30 10.45 4.48
N VAL A 350 14.48 10.64 3.18
CA VAL A 350 13.69 9.97 2.14
C VAL A 350 13.96 8.47 2.11
N GLU A 351 15.19 8.02 2.29
CA GLU A 351 15.49 6.59 2.38
C GLU A 351 14.90 5.97 3.66
N GLU A 352 14.99 6.65 4.81
CA GLU A 352 14.30 6.22 6.03
C GLU A 352 12.79 6.08 5.81
N TYR A 353 12.19 7.07 5.14
CA TYR A 353 10.77 7.03 4.79
C TYR A 353 10.39 5.82 3.95
N LYS A 354 11.13 5.58 2.87
CA LYS A 354 10.91 4.44 1.98
C LYS A 354 11.02 3.11 2.72
N GLN A 355 12.07 2.95 3.54
CA GLN A 355 12.30 1.72 4.28
C GLN A 355 11.20 1.45 5.31
N LEU A 356 10.85 2.44 6.12
CA LEU A 356 9.88 2.28 7.20
C LEU A 356 8.45 2.06 6.68
N ARG A 357 8.13 2.60 5.51
CA ARG A 357 6.84 2.39 4.84
C ARG A 357 6.85 1.29 3.80
N GLN A 358 7.98 0.60 3.64
CA GLN A 358 8.20 -0.47 2.67
C GLN A 358 7.86 -0.03 1.23
N LEU A 359 8.13 1.24 0.92
CA LEU A 359 7.94 1.79 -0.41
C LEU A 359 9.10 1.36 -1.28
N GLN A 360 8.84 0.44 -2.20
CA GLN A 360 9.85 -0.08 -3.10
C GLN A 360 9.30 -0.15 -4.52
N PRO A 361 9.99 0.44 -5.52
CA PRO A 361 9.55 0.36 -6.89
C PRO A 361 9.56 -1.10 -7.37
N ILE A 362 8.52 -1.49 -8.10
CA ILE A 362 8.44 -2.80 -8.76
C ILE A 362 8.63 -2.61 -10.26
N LYS A 363 9.66 -3.25 -10.83
CA LYS A 363 9.96 -3.17 -12.26
C LYS A 363 9.54 -4.48 -12.92
N ILE A 364 8.57 -4.45 -13.81
CA ILE A 364 8.09 -5.65 -14.51
C ILE A 364 8.35 -5.51 -16.01
N CYS A 365 8.90 -6.54 -16.63
CA CYS A 365 8.99 -6.66 -18.07
C CYS A 365 8.12 -7.82 -18.55
N VAL A 366 7.15 -7.53 -19.43
CA VAL A 366 6.27 -8.56 -20.01
C VAL A 366 6.72 -8.85 -21.44
N LEU A 367 7.26 -10.06 -21.64
CA LEU A 367 7.78 -10.58 -22.89
C LEU A 367 6.83 -11.67 -23.46
N GLY A 368 7.03 -12.01 -24.74
CA GLY A 368 6.22 -13.05 -25.41
C GLY A 368 5.83 -12.73 -26.86
N PRO A 369 5.25 -13.70 -27.59
CA PRO A 369 4.91 -13.55 -29.01
C PRO A 369 3.79 -12.52 -29.24
N PRO A 370 3.65 -11.96 -30.46
CA PRO A 370 2.53 -11.08 -30.79
C PRO A 370 1.19 -11.78 -30.54
N ALA A 371 0.16 -11.01 -30.13
CA ALA A 371 -1.20 -11.46 -29.84
C ALA A 371 -1.41 -12.32 -28.57
N VAL A 372 -0.36 -12.67 -27.81
CA VAL A 372 -0.46 -13.48 -26.57
C VAL A 372 -1.15 -12.80 -25.38
N GLY A 373 -1.37 -11.48 -25.43
CA GLY A 373 -2.03 -10.74 -24.34
C GLY A 373 -1.16 -9.82 -23.49
N LYS A 374 0.12 -9.60 -23.87
CA LYS A 374 1.07 -8.75 -23.10
C LYS A 374 0.49 -7.42 -22.65
N SER A 375 -0.11 -6.64 -23.56
CA SER A 375 -0.68 -5.33 -23.21
C SER A 375 -1.83 -5.44 -22.23
N THR A 376 -2.68 -6.47 -22.34
CA THR A 376 -3.79 -6.72 -21.41
C THR A 376 -3.26 -7.08 -20.02
N VAL A 377 -2.26 -7.94 -19.94
CA VAL A 377 -1.61 -8.30 -18.67
C VAL A 377 -0.89 -7.09 -18.08
N ALA A 378 -0.17 -6.32 -18.90
CA ALA A 378 0.53 -5.10 -18.45
C ALA A 378 -0.45 -4.06 -17.89
N GLU A 379 -1.59 -3.82 -18.54
CA GLU A 379 -2.64 -2.93 -18.05
C GLU A 379 -3.22 -3.40 -16.70
N LYS A 380 -3.46 -4.72 -16.56
CA LYS A 380 -3.93 -5.31 -15.29
C LYS A 380 -2.88 -5.16 -14.17
N LEU A 381 -1.60 -5.37 -14.47
CA LEU A 381 -0.50 -5.21 -13.52
C LEU A 381 -0.34 -3.75 -13.08
N CYS A 382 -0.34 -2.81 -14.03
CA CYS A 382 -0.28 -1.38 -13.74
C CYS A 382 -1.42 -0.95 -12.80
N LYS A 383 -2.63 -1.47 -13.01
CA LYS A 383 -3.77 -1.19 -12.14
C LYS A 383 -3.64 -1.81 -10.75
N HIS A 384 -3.19 -3.06 -10.66
CA HIS A 384 -3.06 -3.79 -9.39
C HIS A 384 -1.94 -3.19 -8.50
N TYR A 385 -0.78 -2.94 -9.09
CA TYR A 385 0.41 -2.47 -8.38
C TYR A 385 0.55 -0.94 -8.36
N LYS A 386 -0.32 -0.20 -9.06
CA LYS A 386 -0.23 1.25 -9.28
C LYS A 386 1.13 1.62 -9.89
N LEU A 387 1.46 0.98 -11.01
CA LEU A 387 2.71 1.17 -11.75
C LEU A 387 2.48 1.94 -13.05
N HIS A 388 3.56 2.48 -13.59
CA HIS A 388 3.55 3.19 -14.86
C HIS A 388 3.55 2.21 -16.03
N HIS A 389 2.55 2.32 -16.91
CA HIS A 389 2.53 1.54 -18.15
C HIS A 389 3.48 2.18 -19.16
N VAL A 390 4.60 1.51 -19.45
CA VAL A 390 5.62 2.05 -20.34
C VAL A 390 5.54 1.30 -21.68
N ARG A 391 4.86 1.93 -22.64
CA ARG A 391 4.82 1.51 -24.05
C ARG A 391 5.68 2.45 -24.88
N LEU A 392 6.48 1.88 -25.78
CA LEU A 392 7.42 2.64 -26.59
C LEU A 392 6.79 3.82 -27.33
N ARG A 393 5.60 3.64 -27.91
CA ARG A 393 4.89 4.71 -28.65
C ARG A 393 4.46 5.84 -27.72
N ASP A 394 3.79 5.51 -26.62
CA ASP A 394 3.31 6.48 -25.65
C ASP A 394 4.46 7.34 -25.10
N VAL A 395 5.63 6.73 -24.86
CA VAL A 395 6.81 7.45 -24.39
C VAL A 395 7.33 8.44 -25.45
N ILE A 396 7.33 8.04 -26.72
CA ILE A 396 7.73 8.91 -27.83
C ILE A 396 6.74 10.06 -27.98
N ASP A 397 5.44 9.74 -28.00
CA ASP A 397 4.36 10.72 -28.16
C ASP A 397 4.39 11.72 -26.99
N GLU A 398 4.55 11.25 -25.75
CA GLU A 398 4.70 12.08 -24.56
C GLU A 398 5.92 13.01 -24.67
N LYS A 399 7.08 12.50 -25.13
CA LYS A 399 8.28 13.32 -25.31
C LYS A 399 8.07 14.40 -26.37
N ILE A 400 7.39 14.07 -27.47
CA ILE A 400 7.05 15.04 -28.52
C ILE A 400 6.12 16.12 -27.96
N SER A 401 5.07 15.75 -27.24
CA SER A 401 4.15 16.71 -26.62
C SER A 401 4.86 17.62 -25.61
N GLN A 402 5.74 17.08 -24.76
CA GLN A 402 6.52 17.88 -23.80
C GLN A 402 7.42 18.91 -24.49
N LEU A 403 8.06 18.53 -25.60
CA LEU A 403 8.90 19.44 -26.38
C LEU A 403 8.08 20.51 -27.13
N GLN A 404 6.84 20.20 -27.51
CA GLN A 404 5.91 21.17 -28.12
C GLN A 404 5.34 22.17 -27.09
N GLU A 405 5.02 21.71 -25.88
CA GLU A 405 4.42 22.53 -24.82
C GLU A 405 5.47 23.36 -24.04
N GLY A 406 6.73 22.92 -24.00
CA GLY A 406 7.85 23.51 -23.24
C GLY A 406 8.35 24.90 -23.70
N SER A 407 7.48 25.76 -24.24
CA SER A 407 7.77 27.11 -24.69
C SER A 407 8.01 28.09 -23.53
N ARG A 408 9.21 28.08 -22.94
CA ARG A 408 9.71 29.17 -22.07
C ARG A 408 11.09 29.63 -22.53
N GLU A 409 11.27 30.95 -22.60
CA GLU A 409 12.14 31.74 -23.50
C GLU A 409 13.66 31.43 -23.50
N GLU A 410 14.19 30.61 -22.58
CA GLU A 410 15.64 30.30 -22.51
C GLU A 410 15.98 28.85 -22.90
N TYR A 411 15.00 27.93 -22.88
CA TYR A 411 15.16 26.51 -23.28
C TYR A 411 14.65 26.20 -24.69
N VAL A 412 14.05 27.17 -25.38
CA VAL A 412 13.36 26.99 -26.67
C VAL A 412 14.29 26.47 -27.77
N ARG A 413 15.55 26.95 -27.84
CA ARG A 413 16.49 26.46 -28.87
C ARG A 413 16.82 24.98 -28.68
N ASN A 414 17.22 24.57 -27.48
CA ASN A 414 17.54 23.16 -27.21
C ASN A 414 16.35 22.23 -27.39
N ALA A 415 15.14 22.66 -26.98
CA ALA A 415 13.93 21.86 -27.17
C ALA A 415 13.54 21.75 -28.65
N GLN A 416 13.68 22.84 -29.42
CA GLN A 416 13.42 22.86 -30.86
C GLN A 416 14.46 22.00 -31.62
N ASP A 417 15.75 22.12 -31.29
CA ASP A 417 16.82 21.31 -31.89
C ASP A 417 16.63 19.81 -31.62
N GLN A 418 16.15 19.45 -30.42
CA GLN A 418 15.78 18.07 -30.08
C GLN A 418 14.54 17.58 -30.84
N LEU A 419 13.52 18.43 -30.98
CA LEU A 419 12.30 18.09 -31.72
C LEU A 419 12.58 17.93 -33.22
N ASP A 420 13.42 18.80 -33.78
CA ASP A 420 13.88 18.71 -35.17
C ASP A 420 14.71 17.44 -35.39
N SER A 421 15.60 17.09 -34.44
CA SER A 421 16.36 15.83 -34.48
C SER A 421 15.46 14.58 -34.40
N LEU A 422 14.40 14.60 -33.60
CA LEU A 422 13.40 13.53 -33.50
C LEU A 422 12.62 13.37 -34.82
N ASN A 423 12.14 14.48 -35.36
CA ASN A 423 11.40 14.51 -36.62
C ASN A 423 12.26 14.07 -37.80
N ASP A 424 13.49 14.57 -37.90
CA ASP A 424 14.49 14.15 -38.90
C ASP A 424 14.78 12.65 -38.81
N SER A 425 14.97 12.13 -37.59
CA SER A 425 15.21 10.71 -37.40
C SER A 425 14.00 9.87 -37.82
N MET A 426 12.77 10.32 -37.55
CA MET A 426 11.56 9.63 -37.99
C MET A 426 11.38 9.71 -39.51
N GLN A 427 11.70 10.84 -40.14
CA GLN A 427 11.64 11.00 -41.60
C GLN A 427 12.65 10.08 -42.30
N ARG A 428 13.88 9.97 -41.79
CA ARG A 428 14.95 9.14 -42.39
C ARG A 428 14.71 7.63 -42.26
N ASN A 429 13.92 7.20 -41.29
CA ASN A 429 13.74 5.77 -40.95
C ASN A 429 12.29 5.28 -41.11
N GLU A 430 11.56 5.77 -42.11
CA GLU A 430 10.17 5.35 -42.42
C GLU A 430 9.21 5.44 -41.21
N GLY A 431 9.34 6.51 -40.41
CA GLY A 431 8.53 6.73 -39.21
C GLY A 431 9.01 5.99 -37.96
N ARG A 432 10.30 5.61 -37.89
CA ARG A 432 10.92 5.03 -36.68
C ARG A 432 12.04 5.91 -36.15
N LEU A 433 12.22 5.93 -34.83
CA LEU A 433 13.37 6.59 -34.24
C LEU A 433 14.65 5.79 -34.45
N GLY A 434 15.76 6.50 -34.65
CA GLY A 434 17.10 5.95 -34.65
C GLY A 434 17.40 5.30 -33.30
N LYS A 435 18.19 4.23 -33.32
CA LYS A 435 18.44 3.37 -32.15
C LYS A 435 18.95 4.16 -30.93
N GLU A 436 19.90 5.07 -31.14
CA GLU A 436 20.52 5.86 -30.06
C GLU A 436 19.50 6.78 -29.37
N LEU A 437 18.72 7.52 -30.15
CA LEU A 437 17.70 8.44 -29.64
C LEU A 437 16.55 7.68 -28.95
N LEU A 438 16.23 6.49 -29.44
CA LEU A 438 15.25 5.60 -28.82
C LEU A 438 15.68 5.18 -27.40
N TYR A 439 16.93 4.77 -27.23
CA TYR A 439 17.47 4.35 -25.93
C TYR A 439 17.54 5.53 -24.97
N LEU A 440 17.93 6.70 -25.45
CA LEU A 440 17.97 7.92 -24.66
C LEU A 440 16.59 8.26 -24.07
N ILE A 441 15.55 8.33 -24.91
CA ILE A 441 14.19 8.66 -24.46
C ILE A 441 13.65 7.60 -23.51
N MET A 442 13.87 6.32 -23.80
CA MET A 442 13.44 5.23 -22.92
C MET A 442 14.14 5.30 -21.55
N ARG A 443 15.47 5.48 -21.51
CA ARG A 443 16.21 5.65 -20.26
C ARG A 443 15.74 6.88 -19.48
N GLU A 444 15.45 7.98 -20.16
CA GLU A 444 14.89 9.18 -19.53
C GLU A 444 13.55 8.89 -18.86
N LYS A 445 12.64 8.17 -19.56
CA LYS A 445 11.35 7.77 -18.99
C LYS A 445 11.50 6.83 -17.79
N LEU A 446 12.36 5.82 -17.88
CA LEU A 446 12.58 4.88 -16.77
C LEU A 446 13.25 5.55 -15.56
N ASN A 447 14.09 6.55 -15.79
CA ASN A 447 14.71 7.35 -14.73
C ASN A 447 13.85 8.51 -14.23
N SER A 448 12.67 8.72 -14.79
CA SER A 448 11.72 9.71 -14.29
C SER A 448 11.29 9.38 -12.86
N LYS A 449 10.98 10.43 -12.07
CA LYS A 449 10.58 10.29 -10.66
C LYS A 449 9.41 9.34 -10.45
N PRO A 450 8.34 9.37 -11.27
CA PRO A 450 7.22 8.44 -11.09
C PRO A 450 7.64 6.97 -11.28
N CYS A 451 8.47 6.67 -12.30
CA CYS A 451 9.02 5.33 -12.54
C CYS A 451 10.00 4.89 -11.44
N LYS A 452 10.83 5.80 -10.92
CA LYS A 452 11.76 5.51 -9.82
C LYS A 452 11.07 5.29 -8.48
N ASN A 453 9.96 5.96 -8.23
CA ASN A 453 9.21 5.84 -6.99
C ASN A 453 8.31 4.59 -7.01
N GLN A 454 7.41 4.51 -7.98
CA GLN A 454 6.36 3.49 -8.00
C GLN A 454 6.83 2.22 -8.71
N GLY A 455 7.67 2.38 -9.73
CA GLY A 455 8.02 1.33 -10.67
C GLY A 455 7.20 1.42 -11.96
N PHE A 456 7.39 0.42 -12.83
CA PHE A 456 6.84 0.43 -14.18
C PHE A 456 6.61 -0.99 -14.71
N VAL A 457 5.73 -1.11 -15.70
CA VAL A 457 5.55 -2.30 -16.52
C VAL A 457 5.95 -1.98 -17.96
N LEU A 458 7.00 -2.63 -18.45
CA LEU A 458 7.40 -2.58 -19.85
C LEU A 458 6.53 -3.52 -20.68
N ASP A 459 5.83 -2.97 -21.66
CA ASP A 459 4.97 -3.71 -22.57
C ASP A 459 5.60 -3.83 -23.96
N GLY A 460 6.13 -5.03 -24.25
CA GLY A 460 6.61 -5.38 -25.59
C GLY A 460 7.95 -4.75 -25.99
N PHE A 461 8.75 -4.31 -25.01
CA PHE A 461 10.14 -3.85 -25.16
C PHE A 461 10.94 -4.24 -23.89
N PRO A 462 12.23 -4.60 -23.98
CA PRO A 462 13.08 -4.77 -25.17
C PRO A 462 12.71 -5.98 -26.03
N LYS A 463 13.24 -6.05 -27.27
CA LYS A 463 13.00 -7.14 -28.23
C LYS A 463 14.24 -7.87 -28.70
N THR A 464 15.43 -7.31 -28.46
CA THR A 464 16.72 -7.89 -28.85
C THR A 464 17.70 -7.76 -27.68
N TYR A 465 18.74 -8.59 -27.67
CA TYR A 465 19.81 -8.54 -26.67
C TYR A 465 20.39 -7.12 -26.52
N ASP A 466 20.79 -6.48 -27.64
CA ASP A 466 21.30 -5.10 -27.64
C ASP A 466 20.36 -4.08 -26.97
N GLN A 467 19.05 -4.22 -27.16
CA GLN A 467 18.07 -3.31 -26.57
C GLN A 467 17.96 -3.51 -25.06
N ALA A 468 18.05 -4.76 -24.61
CA ALA A 468 18.03 -5.08 -23.19
C ALA A 468 19.33 -4.59 -22.52
N LYS A 469 20.47 -4.86 -23.15
CA LYS A 469 21.78 -4.37 -22.74
C LYS A 469 21.78 -2.85 -22.62
N GLU A 470 21.39 -2.12 -23.66
CA GLU A 470 21.35 -0.66 -23.57
C GLU A 470 20.31 -0.14 -22.58
N LEU A 471 19.20 -0.83 -22.30
CA LEU A 471 18.23 -0.30 -21.36
C LEU A 471 18.63 -0.51 -19.90
N PHE A 472 19.25 -1.65 -19.58
CA PHE A 472 19.47 -2.10 -18.20
C PHE A 472 20.95 -2.14 -17.77
N TYR A 473 21.89 -1.79 -18.65
CA TYR A 473 23.30 -1.71 -18.30
C TYR A 473 23.55 -0.74 -17.14
N GLY A 474 24.13 -1.25 -16.04
CA GLY A 474 24.44 -0.48 -14.84
C GLY A 474 23.25 -0.16 -13.92
N GLU A 475 22.06 -0.71 -14.19
CA GLU A 475 20.93 -0.58 -13.26
C GLU A 475 21.03 -1.54 -12.06
N HIS A 476 20.54 -1.12 -10.90
CA HIS A 476 20.44 -1.97 -9.73
C HIS A 476 19.39 -3.07 -9.94
N LYS A 477 19.78 -4.32 -9.64
CA LYS A 477 19.00 -5.56 -9.83
C LYS A 477 17.75 -5.69 -8.93
N SER A 478 17.47 -4.74 -8.04
CA SER A 478 16.44 -4.91 -7.02
C SER A 478 15.01 -4.82 -7.59
N ASN A 479 14.16 -5.77 -7.19
CA ASN A 479 12.72 -5.84 -7.51
C ASN A 479 12.39 -5.79 -9.01
N GLN A 480 13.21 -6.45 -9.83
CA GLN A 480 13.01 -6.60 -11.26
C GLN A 480 12.47 -8.00 -11.58
N PHE A 481 11.33 -8.05 -12.28
CA PHE A 481 10.64 -9.29 -12.64
C PHE A 481 10.45 -9.37 -14.15
N ILE A 482 10.81 -10.50 -14.75
CA ILE A 482 10.68 -10.73 -16.19
C ILE A 482 9.69 -11.88 -16.39
N PHE A 483 8.55 -11.61 -17.02
CA PHE A 483 7.54 -12.62 -17.32
C PHE A 483 7.49 -12.89 -18.81
N LEU A 484 7.74 -14.13 -19.22
CA LEU A 484 7.60 -14.59 -20.59
C LEU A 484 6.24 -15.28 -20.74
N LEU A 485 5.32 -14.64 -21.45
CA LEU A 485 4.07 -15.28 -21.84
C LEU A 485 4.30 -16.15 -23.06
N GLU A 486 4.05 -17.45 -22.96
CA GLU A 486 4.26 -18.42 -24.03
C GLU A 486 2.95 -19.04 -24.50
N ALA A 487 2.81 -19.23 -25.81
CA ALA A 487 1.65 -19.86 -26.42
C ALA A 487 2.02 -20.50 -27.76
N SER A 488 1.23 -21.49 -28.18
CA SER A 488 1.39 -22.14 -29.48
C SER A 488 1.00 -21.21 -30.63
N ASP A 489 1.65 -21.39 -31.79
CA ASP A 489 1.35 -20.58 -32.98
C ASP A 489 -0.10 -20.75 -33.45
N ASP A 490 -0.68 -21.93 -33.27
CA ASP A 490 -2.06 -22.22 -33.68
C ASP A 490 -3.07 -21.53 -32.76
N PHE A 491 -2.83 -21.54 -31.44
CA PHE A 491 -3.62 -20.77 -30.49
C PHE A 491 -3.60 -19.27 -30.81
N LEU A 492 -2.41 -18.71 -31.11
CA LEU A 492 -2.29 -17.29 -31.41
C LEU A 492 -2.97 -16.91 -32.74
N LYS A 493 -2.89 -17.78 -33.76
CA LYS A 493 -3.59 -17.57 -35.05
C LYS A 493 -5.11 -17.60 -34.85
N GLU A 494 -5.63 -18.60 -34.15
CA GLU A 494 -7.06 -18.72 -33.84
C GLU A 494 -7.55 -17.50 -33.06
N ARG A 495 -6.79 -17.06 -32.05
CA ARG A 495 -7.10 -15.86 -31.28
C ARG A 495 -7.18 -14.60 -32.14
N VAL A 496 -6.26 -14.42 -33.11
CA VAL A 496 -6.29 -13.27 -34.02
C VAL A 496 -7.47 -13.34 -34.98
N GLN A 497 -7.84 -14.53 -35.46
CA GLN A 497 -9.01 -14.73 -36.33
C GLN A 497 -10.33 -14.40 -35.61
N ASN A 498 -10.40 -14.67 -34.32
CA ASN A 498 -11.59 -14.42 -33.49
C ASN A 498 -11.65 -12.98 -32.92
N LEU A 499 -10.71 -12.09 -33.26
CA LEU A 499 -10.74 -10.69 -32.82
C LEU A 499 -11.81 -9.90 -33.59
N PRO A 500 -12.52 -8.96 -32.92
CA PRO A 500 -13.39 -8.02 -33.62
C PRO A 500 -12.61 -7.21 -34.68
N PRO A 501 -13.19 -6.95 -35.87
CA PRO A 501 -12.49 -6.26 -36.96
C PRO A 501 -11.90 -4.90 -36.55
N SER A 502 -12.60 -4.14 -35.70
CA SER A 502 -12.15 -2.85 -35.17
C SER A 502 -10.86 -2.95 -34.34
N LEU A 503 -10.73 -4.00 -33.51
CA LEU A 503 -9.54 -4.26 -32.70
C LEU A 503 -8.38 -4.85 -33.53
N ALA A 504 -8.71 -5.66 -34.55
CA ALA A 504 -7.72 -6.20 -35.47
C ALA A 504 -7.05 -5.09 -36.29
N ASP A 505 -7.83 -4.11 -36.76
CA ASP A 505 -7.32 -2.96 -37.51
C ASP A 505 -6.47 -2.03 -36.64
N ASP A 506 -6.93 -1.69 -35.42
CA ASP A 506 -6.18 -0.86 -34.47
C ASP A 506 -4.81 -1.48 -34.12
N LYS A 507 -4.79 -2.79 -33.86
CA LYS A 507 -3.55 -3.54 -33.55
C LYS A 507 -2.70 -3.86 -34.78
N ARG A 508 -3.17 -3.48 -35.99
CA ARG A 508 -2.54 -3.75 -37.30
C ARG A 508 -2.32 -5.25 -37.55
N TYR A 509 -3.29 -6.07 -37.18
CA TYR A 509 -3.32 -7.52 -37.42
C TYR A 509 -3.98 -7.87 -38.75
N SER A 510 -3.53 -7.26 -39.85
CA SER A 510 -3.80 -7.87 -41.15
C SER A 510 -3.09 -9.21 -41.25
N GLN A 511 -3.71 -10.20 -41.91
CA GLN A 511 -3.26 -11.59 -41.92
C GLN A 511 -1.77 -11.71 -42.27
N ASP A 512 -1.30 -11.00 -43.30
CA ASP A 512 0.10 -11.01 -43.73
C ASP A 512 1.07 -10.31 -42.76
N LYS A 513 0.63 -9.20 -42.15
CA LYS A 513 1.47 -8.42 -41.22
C LYS A 513 1.64 -9.14 -39.90
N TYR A 514 0.59 -9.80 -39.39
CA TYR A 514 0.64 -10.59 -38.17
C TYR A 514 1.59 -11.79 -38.33
N LEU A 515 1.41 -12.60 -39.38
CA LEU A 515 2.26 -13.76 -39.64
C LEU A 515 3.73 -13.38 -39.81
N SER A 516 4.00 -12.26 -40.49
CA SER A 516 5.36 -11.71 -40.64
C SER A 516 5.98 -11.32 -39.30
N ARG A 517 5.20 -10.75 -38.37
CA ARG A 517 5.67 -10.39 -37.01
C ARG A 517 5.93 -11.62 -36.16
N LEU A 518 5.06 -12.64 -36.23
CA LEU A 518 5.22 -13.90 -35.51
C LEU A 518 6.48 -14.64 -35.99
N LYS A 519 6.67 -14.75 -37.32
CA LYS A 519 7.87 -15.38 -37.90
C LYS A 519 9.16 -14.67 -37.48
N ARG A 520 9.15 -13.33 -37.47
CA ARG A 520 10.30 -12.54 -37.00
C ARG A 520 10.60 -12.76 -35.53
N TYR A 521 9.57 -12.80 -34.69
CA TYR A 521 9.71 -13.09 -33.26
C TYR A 521 10.31 -14.47 -33.03
N ARG A 522 9.78 -15.52 -33.68
CA ARG A 522 10.31 -16.88 -33.55
C ARG A 522 11.77 -16.96 -34.00
N LYS A 523 12.13 -16.37 -35.14
CA LYS A 523 13.52 -16.33 -35.60
C LYS A 523 14.46 -15.67 -34.58
N ALA A 524 14.10 -14.50 -34.07
CA ALA A 524 14.93 -13.74 -33.14
C ALA A 524 15.06 -14.38 -31.74
N ASN A 525 14.21 -15.36 -31.39
CA ASN A 525 14.28 -16.08 -30.10
C ASN A 525 14.83 -17.50 -30.23
N VAL A 526 15.35 -17.88 -31.40
CA VAL A 526 16.10 -19.14 -31.62
C VAL A 526 17.62 -18.87 -31.71
N GLU A 527 18.02 -17.61 -31.89
CA GLU A 527 19.42 -17.17 -31.93
C GLU A 527 20.06 -17.24 -30.52
N GLU A 528 21.38 -17.38 -30.43
CA GLU A 528 22.10 -17.53 -29.13
C GLU A 528 21.99 -16.27 -28.25
N GLU A 529 21.88 -15.08 -28.84
CA GLU A 529 21.78 -13.79 -28.15
C GLU A 529 20.32 -13.30 -28.06
N THR A 530 19.55 -13.85 -27.13
CA THR A 530 18.17 -13.41 -26.86
C THR A 530 18.06 -12.39 -25.72
N VAL A 531 16.89 -11.75 -25.60
CA VAL A 531 16.58 -10.92 -24.42
C VAL A 531 16.65 -11.72 -23.12
N LEU A 532 16.26 -12.99 -23.15
CA LEU A 532 16.28 -13.87 -21.97
C LEU A 532 17.73 -14.15 -21.55
N HIS A 533 18.62 -14.41 -22.52
CA HIS A 533 20.04 -14.61 -22.26
C HIS A 533 20.67 -13.43 -21.52
N TYR A 534 20.34 -12.19 -21.92
CA TYR A 534 20.81 -11.00 -21.22
C TYR A 534 20.36 -10.94 -19.75
N PHE A 535 19.10 -11.31 -19.47
CA PHE A 535 18.61 -11.32 -18.09
C PHE A 535 19.22 -12.46 -17.27
N ASP A 536 19.48 -13.61 -17.89
CA ASP A 536 20.23 -14.71 -17.25
C ASP A 536 21.68 -14.29 -16.90
N GLU A 537 22.37 -13.53 -17.77
CA GLU A 537 23.69 -12.93 -17.45
C GLU A 537 23.64 -11.99 -16.24
N LEU A 538 22.48 -11.35 -16.02
CA LEU A 538 22.23 -10.50 -14.85
C LEU A 538 21.76 -11.29 -13.62
N GLU A 539 21.69 -12.62 -13.68
CA GLU A 539 21.14 -13.50 -12.63
C GLU A 539 19.65 -13.19 -12.33
N ILE A 540 18.92 -12.71 -13.34
CA ILE A 540 17.48 -12.45 -13.29
C ILE A 540 16.80 -13.50 -14.18
N HIS A 541 16.32 -14.58 -13.58
CA HIS A 541 15.70 -15.66 -14.32
C HIS A 541 14.26 -15.31 -14.75
N PRO A 542 13.94 -15.35 -16.06
CA PRO A 542 12.59 -15.09 -16.54
C PRO A 542 11.59 -16.19 -16.14
N ASP A 543 10.44 -15.79 -15.62
CA ASP A 543 9.33 -16.70 -15.32
C ASP A 543 8.49 -16.96 -16.57
N VAL A 544 8.48 -18.21 -17.03
CA VAL A 544 7.71 -18.64 -18.19
C VAL A 544 6.30 -19.03 -17.77
N ILE A 545 5.29 -18.41 -18.40
CA ILE A 545 3.88 -18.63 -18.12
C ILE A 545 3.18 -19.05 -19.41
N GLU A 546 2.68 -20.29 -19.43
CA GLU A 546 1.93 -20.82 -20.56
C GLU A 546 0.50 -20.26 -20.60
N VAL A 547 0.08 -19.76 -21.77
CA VAL A 547 -1.26 -19.25 -22.03
C VAL A 547 -2.03 -20.29 -22.84
N ASN A 548 -2.64 -21.24 -22.13
CA ASN A 548 -3.25 -22.43 -22.74
C ASN A 548 -4.79 -22.43 -22.74
N SER A 549 -5.44 -21.47 -22.07
CA SER A 549 -6.88 -21.50 -21.82
C SER A 549 -7.65 -20.55 -22.75
N ALA A 550 -8.36 -21.10 -23.73
CA ALA A 550 -9.27 -20.33 -24.60
C ALA A 550 -10.43 -19.66 -23.82
N GLY A 551 -10.75 -20.16 -22.63
CA GLY A 551 -11.81 -19.64 -21.75
C GLY A 551 -11.35 -18.61 -20.70
N ASP A 552 -10.05 -18.39 -20.49
CA ASP A 552 -9.56 -17.35 -19.57
C ASP A 552 -9.43 -16.01 -20.29
N THR A 553 -10.57 -15.43 -20.66
CA THR A 553 -10.65 -14.10 -21.29
C THR A 553 -10.05 -13.00 -20.41
N GLU A 554 -9.95 -13.26 -19.11
CA GLU A 554 -9.46 -12.33 -18.11
C GLU A 554 -7.97 -12.51 -17.76
N TYR A 555 -7.27 -13.51 -18.28
CA TYR A 555 -5.88 -13.80 -17.88
C TYR A 555 -5.72 -13.99 -16.36
N SER A 556 -6.74 -14.51 -15.67
CA SER A 556 -6.76 -14.67 -14.21
C SER A 556 -5.66 -15.61 -13.74
N ALA A 557 -5.46 -16.74 -14.43
CA ALA A 557 -4.42 -17.70 -14.06
C ALA A 557 -3.00 -17.16 -14.28
N VAL A 558 -2.82 -16.36 -15.34
CA VAL A 558 -1.56 -15.65 -15.62
C VAL A 558 -1.29 -14.62 -14.53
N MET A 559 -2.31 -13.82 -14.16
CA MET A 559 -2.19 -12.86 -13.07
C MET A 559 -1.86 -13.55 -11.75
N ASP A 560 -2.54 -14.63 -11.37
CA ASP A 560 -2.26 -15.37 -10.13
C ASP A 560 -0.83 -15.91 -10.08
N SER A 561 -0.29 -16.35 -11.23
CA SER A 561 1.10 -16.79 -11.34
C SER A 561 2.08 -15.63 -11.13
N ILE A 562 1.82 -14.48 -11.77
CA ILE A 562 2.63 -13.26 -11.62
C ILE A 562 2.59 -12.75 -10.18
N LEU A 563 1.39 -12.65 -9.59
CA LEU A 563 1.19 -12.14 -8.23
C LEU A 563 1.88 -13.03 -7.18
N ARG A 564 1.96 -14.34 -7.43
CA ARG A 564 2.68 -15.28 -6.55
C ARG A 564 4.18 -15.01 -6.51
N VAL A 565 4.77 -14.62 -7.64
CA VAL A 565 6.20 -14.33 -7.77
C VAL A 565 6.52 -12.89 -7.34
N ALA A 566 5.80 -11.92 -7.90
CA ALA A 566 6.04 -10.49 -7.64
C ALA A 566 5.59 -10.06 -6.22
N GLY A 567 4.67 -10.80 -5.61
CA GLY A 567 4.17 -10.57 -4.26
C GLY A 567 3.19 -9.41 -4.15
N HIS A 568 3.01 -8.90 -2.93
CA HIS A 568 2.06 -7.82 -2.64
C HIS A 568 2.55 -6.45 -3.14
N PRO A 569 1.65 -5.50 -3.48
CA PRO A 569 2.05 -4.14 -3.83
C PRO A 569 2.86 -3.45 -2.74
N ARG A 570 3.96 -2.80 -3.14
CA ARG A 570 4.92 -2.09 -2.27
C ARG A 570 4.83 -0.57 -2.42
N ASN A 571 3.63 -0.06 -2.66
CA ASN A 571 3.33 1.36 -2.81
C ASN A 571 2.23 1.76 -1.82
N TYR A 572 1.85 3.04 -1.79
CA TYR A 572 0.61 3.48 -1.14
C TYR A 572 -0.55 2.71 -1.75
N GLY A 573 -1.00 1.67 -1.04
CA GLY A 573 -2.15 0.88 -1.45
C GLY A 573 -3.39 1.76 -1.66
N PRO A 574 -4.50 1.19 -2.16
CA PRO A 574 -5.65 1.97 -2.61
C PRO A 574 -6.13 2.95 -1.55
N THR A 575 -6.52 4.15 -2.00
CA THR A 575 -7.05 5.20 -1.13
C THR A 575 -8.30 4.71 -0.37
N PRO A 576 -8.71 5.33 0.75
CA PRO A 576 -9.92 4.92 1.45
C PRO A 576 -11.16 4.87 0.54
N ALA A 577 -11.30 5.85 -0.36
CA ALA A 577 -12.36 5.88 -1.37
C ALA A 577 -12.24 4.72 -2.37
N GLU A 578 -11.04 4.45 -2.87
CA GLU A 578 -10.79 3.30 -3.77
C GLU A 578 -11.04 1.96 -3.06
N ARG A 579 -10.70 1.83 -1.78
CA ARG A 579 -10.98 0.62 -0.99
C ARG A 579 -12.48 0.39 -0.83
N GLU A 580 -13.23 1.46 -0.61
CA GLU A 580 -14.70 1.40 -0.52
C GLU A 580 -15.32 1.03 -1.87
N GLU A 581 -14.83 1.60 -2.97
CA GLU A 581 -15.25 1.22 -4.31
C GLU A 581 -14.87 -0.23 -4.67
N MET A 582 -13.67 -0.68 -4.30
CA MET A 582 -13.25 -2.08 -4.48
C MET A 582 -14.11 -3.04 -3.66
N LYS A 583 -14.45 -2.69 -2.41
CA LYS A 583 -15.38 -3.46 -1.58
C LYS A 583 -16.75 -3.58 -2.27
N LYS A 584 -17.27 -2.46 -2.78
CA LYS A 584 -18.55 -2.44 -3.50
C LYS A 584 -18.51 -3.31 -4.76
N LYS A 585 -17.46 -3.20 -5.58
CA LYS A 585 -17.28 -4.04 -6.77
C LYS A 585 -17.13 -5.51 -6.44
N ALA A 586 -16.39 -5.85 -5.38
CA ALA A 586 -16.23 -7.23 -4.94
C ALA A 586 -17.54 -7.82 -4.41
N GLU A 587 -18.37 -7.02 -3.75
CA GLU A 587 -19.70 -7.42 -3.28
C GLU A 587 -20.68 -7.62 -4.45
N GLU A 588 -20.66 -6.73 -5.45
CA GLU A 588 -21.41 -6.88 -6.69
C GLU A 588 -21.00 -8.16 -7.46
N GLU A 589 -19.70 -8.42 -7.56
CA GLU A 589 -19.18 -9.61 -8.25
C GLU A 589 -19.56 -10.92 -7.51
N ARG A 590 -19.42 -10.94 -6.17
CA ARG A 590 -19.91 -12.06 -5.35
C ARG A 590 -21.41 -12.28 -5.55
N SER A 591 -22.19 -11.22 -5.61
CA SER A 591 -23.63 -11.31 -5.89
C SER A 591 -23.90 -11.90 -7.28
N ARG A 592 -23.13 -11.52 -8.30
CA ARG A 592 -23.27 -12.06 -9.66
C ARG A 592 -22.90 -13.54 -9.73
N GLN A 593 -21.81 -13.96 -9.09
CA GLN A 593 -21.40 -15.36 -9.02
C GLN A 593 -22.47 -16.22 -8.36
N VAL A 594 -23.04 -15.78 -7.23
CA VAL A 594 -24.14 -16.50 -6.57
C VAL A 594 -25.36 -16.62 -7.49
N VAL A 595 -25.70 -15.58 -8.25
CA VAL A 595 -26.80 -15.64 -9.23
C VAL A 595 -26.50 -16.62 -10.36
N LEU A 596 -25.27 -16.65 -10.88
CA LEU A 596 -24.86 -17.57 -11.94
C LEU A 596 -24.89 -19.02 -11.44
N GLU A 597 -24.28 -19.31 -10.29
CA GLU A 597 -24.25 -20.65 -9.67
C GLU A 597 -25.67 -21.15 -9.35
N THR A 598 -26.54 -20.28 -8.83
CA THR A 598 -27.93 -20.65 -8.56
C THR A 598 -28.73 -20.91 -9.84
N ALA A 599 -28.45 -20.19 -10.93
CA ALA A 599 -29.05 -20.43 -12.23
C ALA A 599 -28.56 -21.76 -12.85
N GLU A 600 -27.26 -22.05 -12.76
CA GLU A 600 -26.68 -23.32 -13.21
C GLU A 600 -27.22 -24.50 -12.41
N ARG A 601 -27.31 -24.38 -11.07
CA ARG A 601 -27.92 -25.41 -10.22
C ARG A 601 -29.37 -25.69 -10.60
N LYS A 602 -30.17 -24.65 -10.83
CA LYS A 602 -31.56 -24.78 -11.31
C LYS A 602 -31.65 -25.47 -12.68
N ARG A 603 -30.74 -25.14 -13.61
CA ARG A 603 -30.68 -25.80 -14.93
C ARG A 603 -30.35 -27.28 -14.79
N TRP A 604 -29.38 -27.62 -13.95
CA TRP A 604 -29.01 -29.00 -13.67
C TRP A 604 -30.14 -29.79 -12.99
N GLU A 605 -30.82 -29.21 -12.01
CA GLU A 605 -32.01 -29.79 -11.37
C GLU A 605 -33.16 -29.99 -12.37
N ALA A 606 -33.40 -29.02 -13.26
CA ALA A 606 -34.42 -29.13 -14.31
C ALA A 606 -34.08 -30.20 -15.36
N GLU A 607 -32.81 -30.30 -15.75
CA GLU A 607 -32.36 -31.31 -16.72
C GLU A 607 -32.40 -32.73 -16.13
N THR A 608 -32.00 -32.90 -14.86
CA THR A 608 -32.07 -34.18 -14.16
C THR A 608 -33.51 -34.63 -13.94
N THR A 609 -34.40 -33.73 -13.51
CA THR A 609 -35.84 -34.02 -13.39
C THR A 609 -36.49 -34.32 -14.74
N ALA A 610 -36.15 -33.60 -15.81
CA ALA A 610 -36.63 -33.89 -17.16
C ALA A 610 -36.16 -35.27 -17.66
N LYS A 611 -34.90 -35.65 -17.40
CA LYS A 611 -34.38 -37.00 -17.72
C LYS A 611 -35.14 -38.10 -16.97
N MET A 612 -35.38 -37.92 -15.67
CA MET A 612 -36.17 -38.89 -14.88
C MET A 612 -37.61 -39.01 -15.38
N ALA A 613 -38.27 -37.88 -15.68
CA ALA A 613 -39.63 -37.86 -16.20
C ALA A 613 -39.74 -38.53 -17.58
N ALA A 614 -38.78 -38.29 -18.47
CA ALA A 614 -38.70 -38.94 -19.77
C ALA A 614 -38.54 -40.47 -19.62
N GLN A 615 -37.69 -40.92 -18.70
CA GLN A 615 -37.49 -42.35 -18.43
C GLN A 615 -38.76 -43.02 -17.85
N LEU A 616 -39.46 -42.35 -16.95
CA LEU A 616 -40.74 -42.82 -16.40
C LEU A 616 -41.82 -42.93 -17.49
N SER A 617 -41.90 -41.96 -18.39
CA SER A 617 -42.83 -41.96 -19.53
C SER A 617 -42.63 -43.17 -20.44
N VAL A 618 -41.37 -43.50 -20.74
CA VAL A 618 -41.03 -44.70 -21.53
C VAL A 618 -41.47 -45.98 -20.81
N GLN A 619 -41.22 -46.08 -19.50
CA GLN A 619 -41.65 -47.25 -18.71
C GLN A 619 -43.17 -47.40 -18.66
N LEU A 620 -43.91 -46.30 -18.46
CA LEU A 620 -45.37 -46.31 -18.47
C LEU A 620 -45.92 -46.75 -19.83
N GLY A 621 -45.37 -46.25 -20.94
CA GLY A 621 -45.77 -46.66 -22.28
C GLY A 621 -45.56 -48.15 -22.54
N GLU A 622 -44.48 -48.73 -22.02
CA GLU A 622 -44.22 -50.17 -22.11
C GLU A 622 -45.22 -50.99 -21.28
N VAL A 623 -45.57 -50.53 -20.08
CA VAL A 623 -46.60 -51.16 -19.24
C VAL A 623 -47.97 -51.13 -19.94
N GLU A 624 -48.37 -49.99 -20.52
CA GLU A 624 -49.63 -49.88 -21.27
C GLU A 624 -49.65 -50.82 -22.49
N ARG A 625 -48.52 -50.94 -23.20
CA ARG A 625 -48.38 -51.87 -24.32
C ARG A 625 -48.57 -53.31 -23.86
N GLN A 626 -47.93 -53.71 -22.76
CA GLN A 626 -48.08 -55.03 -22.17
C GLN A 626 -49.52 -55.30 -21.72
N GLN A 627 -50.18 -54.31 -21.10
CA GLN A 627 -51.59 -54.41 -20.72
C GLN A 627 -52.51 -54.63 -21.93
N ARG A 628 -52.30 -53.88 -23.04
CA ARG A 628 -53.09 -54.08 -24.27
C ARG A 628 -52.92 -55.48 -24.85
N VAL A 629 -51.68 -55.97 -24.93
CA VAL A 629 -51.40 -57.32 -25.44
C VAL A 629 -52.06 -58.38 -24.56
N LEU A 630 -52.01 -58.22 -23.25
CA LEU A 630 -52.60 -59.16 -22.29
C LEU A 630 -54.13 -59.15 -22.33
N LEU A 631 -54.75 -57.96 -22.46
CA LEU A 631 -56.19 -57.81 -22.69
C LEU A 631 -56.62 -58.44 -24.01
N GLU A 632 -55.86 -58.23 -25.09
CA GLU A 632 -56.13 -58.83 -26.38
C GLU A 632 -56.06 -60.37 -26.30
N ALA A 633 -55.01 -60.91 -25.68
CA ALA A 633 -54.85 -62.35 -25.48
C ALA A 633 -56.00 -62.96 -24.65
N ARG A 634 -56.46 -62.27 -23.58
CA ARG A 634 -57.63 -62.69 -22.80
C ARG A 634 -58.93 -62.64 -23.59
N SER A 635 -59.06 -61.70 -24.53
CA SER A 635 -60.27 -61.55 -25.36
C SER A 635 -60.33 -62.56 -26.52
N ARG A 636 -59.20 -63.17 -26.91
CA ARG A 636 -59.12 -64.10 -28.06
C ARG A 636 -60.02 -65.32 -27.95
N PRO A 637 -60.08 -66.08 -26.83
CA PRO A 637 -60.96 -67.25 -26.72
C PRO A 637 -62.42 -66.89 -26.91
N LEU A 638 -62.87 -65.79 -26.29
CA LEU A 638 -64.24 -65.30 -26.42
C LEU A 638 -64.54 -64.83 -27.84
N ARG A 639 -63.64 -64.06 -28.46
CA ARG A 639 -63.80 -63.64 -29.87
C ARG A 639 -63.85 -64.83 -30.82
N ASN A 640 -63.00 -65.84 -30.62
CA ASN A 640 -62.99 -67.05 -31.44
C ASN A 640 -64.29 -67.84 -31.26
N TYR A 641 -64.77 -67.98 -30.02
CA TYR A 641 -66.06 -68.61 -29.73
C TYR A 641 -67.21 -67.88 -30.42
N LEU A 642 -67.27 -66.55 -30.27
CA LEU A 642 -68.29 -65.72 -30.93
C LEU A 642 -68.20 -65.86 -32.45
N MET A 643 -67.01 -65.79 -33.05
CA MET A 643 -66.81 -65.94 -34.51
C MET A 643 -67.18 -67.33 -35.03
N MET A 644 -66.93 -68.39 -34.27
CA MET A 644 -67.20 -69.75 -34.72
C MET A 644 -68.67 -70.16 -34.57
N TYR A 645 -69.28 -69.85 -33.43
CA TYR A 645 -70.57 -70.44 -33.06
C TYR A 645 -71.71 -69.43 -33.13
N VAL A 646 -71.44 -68.16 -32.83
CA VAL A 646 -72.51 -67.15 -32.71
C VAL A 646 -72.67 -66.34 -34.00
N ILE A 647 -71.57 -65.87 -34.59
CA ILE A 647 -71.60 -65.00 -35.77
C ILE A 647 -72.16 -65.69 -37.02
N PRO A 648 -71.86 -66.96 -37.35
CA PRO A 648 -72.42 -67.60 -38.53
C PRO A 648 -73.93 -67.79 -38.41
N LEU A 649 -74.39 -68.27 -37.25
CA LEU A 649 -75.82 -68.45 -36.96
C LEU A 649 -76.56 -67.10 -36.97
N LEU A 650 -76.00 -66.07 -36.35
CA LEU A 650 -76.56 -64.72 -36.35
C LEU A 650 -76.57 -64.12 -37.78
N SER A 651 -75.53 -64.36 -38.58
CA SER A 651 -75.46 -63.87 -39.97
C SER A 651 -76.50 -64.53 -40.86
N GLU A 652 -76.72 -65.84 -40.69
CA GLU A 652 -77.77 -66.59 -41.39
C GLU A 652 -79.17 -66.13 -40.94
N ALA A 653 -79.38 -65.97 -39.63
CA ALA A 653 -80.60 -65.43 -39.07
C ALA A 653 -80.90 -64.02 -39.59
N MET A 654 -79.88 -63.15 -39.67
CA MET A 654 -79.99 -61.81 -40.25
C MET A 654 -80.27 -61.85 -41.75
N GLY A 655 -79.67 -62.79 -42.48
CA GLY A 655 -79.95 -63.03 -43.88
C GLY A 655 -81.40 -63.42 -44.12
N GLU A 656 -81.95 -64.33 -43.31
CA GLU A 656 -83.36 -64.76 -43.39
C GLU A 656 -84.33 -63.67 -42.90
N CYS A 657 -83.97 -62.93 -41.84
CA CYS A 657 -84.76 -61.79 -41.37
C CYS A 657 -84.91 -60.73 -42.46
N CYS A 658 -83.84 -60.45 -43.22
CA CYS A 658 -83.87 -59.53 -44.35
C CYS A 658 -84.76 -60.02 -45.51
N LYS A 659 -84.94 -61.34 -45.68
CA LYS A 659 -85.83 -61.92 -46.70
C LYS A 659 -87.30 -61.91 -46.27
N VAL A 660 -87.57 -62.32 -45.03
CA VAL A 660 -88.93 -62.48 -44.50
C VAL A 660 -89.56 -61.13 -44.13
N LYS A 661 -88.73 -60.14 -43.73
CA LYS A 661 -89.17 -58.82 -43.25
C LYS A 661 -90.32 -58.91 -42.23
N PRO A 662 -90.11 -59.60 -41.09
CA PRO A 662 -91.08 -59.69 -40.02
C PRO A 662 -91.35 -58.33 -39.38
N ASP A 663 -92.53 -58.15 -38.78
CA ASP A 663 -92.93 -56.91 -38.10
C ASP A 663 -92.05 -56.60 -36.88
N ASP A 664 -91.52 -57.63 -36.19
CA ASP A 664 -90.48 -57.50 -35.17
C ASP A 664 -89.21 -58.30 -35.55
N PRO A 665 -88.19 -57.62 -36.10
CA PRO A 665 -86.95 -58.27 -36.51
C PRO A 665 -86.08 -58.73 -35.32
N VAL A 666 -86.21 -58.14 -34.13
CA VAL A 666 -85.41 -58.55 -32.96
C VAL A 666 -85.96 -59.86 -32.40
N ASP A 667 -87.28 -59.94 -32.25
CA ASP A 667 -87.95 -61.14 -31.74
C ASP A 667 -87.81 -62.31 -32.74
N PHE A 668 -87.89 -62.02 -34.05
CA PHE A 668 -87.62 -63.01 -35.10
C PHE A 668 -86.19 -63.57 -35.04
N LEU A 669 -85.18 -62.71 -34.87
CA LEU A 669 -83.79 -63.15 -34.75
C LEU A 669 -83.59 -63.99 -33.49
N ALA A 670 -84.19 -63.60 -32.37
CA ALA A 670 -84.13 -64.37 -31.13
C ALA A 670 -84.78 -65.75 -31.29
N GLU A 671 -85.98 -65.85 -31.86
CA GLU A 671 -86.63 -67.13 -32.16
C GLU A 671 -85.84 -67.98 -33.14
N TYR A 672 -85.29 -67.38 -34.20
CA TYR A 672 -84.51 -68.09 -35.22
C TYR A 672 -83.25 -68.71 -34.62
N ILE A 673 -82.53 -67.94 -33.79
CA ILE A 673 -81.35 -68.43 -33.08
C ILE A 673 -81.75 -69.52 -32.09
N LEU A 674 -82.83 -69.34 -31.32
CA LEU A 674 -83.31 -70.37 -30.37
C LEU A 674 -83.72 -71.67 -31.05
N ARG A 675 -84.33 -71.61 -32.25
CA ARG A 675 -84.74 -72.80 -33.01
C ARG A 675 -83.58 -73.53 -33.67
N ASN A 676 -82.56 -72.80 -34.12
CA ASN A 676 -81.44 -73.35 -34.91
C ASN A 676 -80.13 -73.51 -34.11
N ASN A 677 -80.14 -73.22 -32.80
CA ASN A 677 -79.00 -73.50 -31.94
C ASN A 677 -78.88 -75.01 -31.69
N SER A 678 -77.95 -75.67 -32.37
CA SER A 678 -77.74 -77.12 -32.32
C SER A 678 -76.60 -77.54 -31.37
N HIS A 679 -76.25 -76.68 -30.41
CA HIS A 679 -75.22 -76.93 -29.40
C HIS A 679 -75.78 -76.84 -27.98
N GLU A 680 -76.29 -77.99 -27.48
CA GLU A 680 -76.06 -78.44 -26.10
C GLU A 680 -74.93 -79.47 -26.10
#